data_AF-A0A9E1FD59-F1
#
_entry.id   AF-A0A9E1FD59-F1
#
_cell.length_a   1.000
_cell.length_b   1.000
_cell.length_c   1.000
_cell.angle_alpha   90.00
_cell.angle_beta   90.00
_cell.angle_gamma   90.00
#
_symmetry.space_group_name_H-M   'P 1'
#
loop_
_entity.id
_entity.type
_entity.pdbx_description
1 polymer ?
#
loop_
_entity_poly.entity_id
_entity_poly.type
_entity_poly.pdbx_seq_one_letter_code
_entity_poly.pdbx_strand_id
1 'polypeptide(L)'
;MFSHYKMSHFISAFLLLLIMSLFFTSCRQTAEPQHTPDQSTAAPSEGHLPVSTPIATPMPTDTATAEPEKIRAMPILRIDTKNNREITSKEEYVSCNVSAENCKDSEQFQDATAQIRIRGNSTATAEKKPYRLRFDKKQSLFGMNNNAECKNWCLMADYFDPSMMRTSMAFRLADTLLEGKYYSSDFTYAEVYINNEYEGVYLICEQSQINPNRIAIFDKEDGYTETDIGYLMIGQGGRTDEPNTLRTNANVLITDLNGESSHCGSMIFSLSGGDYTAEQIRFIEDWCTAAFEAVYNAIYLGKYYTIDENCTLQPKTDFTENASASEMQQQTIGALIDLESAVRMYLLDEIVKNLDAGTFNMYVDMSASGNHKLTFAAPWDFDFALGNTQYDTTYSPEGLYAANFSYSDGVRTNSWYVMLNGAGWFRERVRAVWQEKYSALLADADEILRLSEKYTNEFTRNYEKWDLLGQKLLFHQHDSVCNYKTQYDAALFLSNWLKMRLEWLNTEWSKSIDTQQKIDFTNLDFTEKHPSGTLGMYHCCEGVLTEEGYIFTVTDPTDPYFAILYSRSDEMLSADEYRYFEITYKVPAENSLKEYTAELFLVAGETTVPTAGKSFRFTYPADNEFQSMILDLGFLDFWHGKIHMIRIDFFCESAVNDGFQIRSARLLKETS
;
A
#
# COMPACT_ATOMS: atom_id res chain seq x y z
N MET A 1 -33.47 33.13 32.79
CA MET A 1 -32.83 31.93 33.40
C MET A 1 -31.93 31.38 32.30
N PHE A 2 -30.61 31.37 32.43
CA PHE A 2 -29.78 30.50 33.31
C PHE A 2 -30.00 29.01 32.99
N SER A 3 -28.97 28.18 32.72
CA SER A 3 -27.51 28.37 32.90
C SER A 3 -26.66 27.59 31.86
N HIS A 4 -25.33 27.81 31.88
CA HIS A 4 -24.33 27.19 30.99
C HIS A 4 -24.04 25.69 31.29
N TYR A 5 -23.61 24.96 30.26
CA TYR A 5 -22.52 23.96 30.29
C TYR A 5 -21.77 24.08 28.94
N LYS A 6 -20.59 24.72 28.88
CA LYS A 6 -19.21 24.26 29.21
C LYS A 6 -18.54 23.38 28.15
N MET A 7 -17.61 23.98 27.40
CA MET A 7 -16.53 23.28 26.69
C MET A 7 -15.50 22.73 27.70
N SER A 8 -15.01 21.51 27.45
CA SER A 8 -13.62 21.05 27.67
C SER A 8 -13.59 19.51 27.59
N HIS A 9 -12.65 18.92 26.84
CA HIS A 9 -11.97 17.63 27.12
C HIS A 9 -11.07 17.21 25.94
N PHE A 10 -9.95 17.92 25.75
CA PHE A 10 -8.78 17.44 25.01
C PHE A 10 -7.55 18.19 25.56
N ILE A 11 -6.73 17.49 26.35
CA ILE A 11 -5.33 17.75 26.77
C ILE A 11 -5.04 16.77 27.92
N SER A 12 -4.40 15.64 27.58
CA SER A 12 -3.59 14.75 28.43
C SER A 12 -3.10 13.60 27.52
N ALA A 13 -1.89 13.05 27.64
CA ALA A 13 -0.87 13.25 28.66
C ALA A 13 0.50 13.56 28.04
N PHE A 14 1.28 14.44 28.69
CA PHE A 14 2.67 14.72 28.31
C PHE A 14 3.50 15.19 29.52
N LEU A 15 3.60 14.36 30.57
CA LEU A 15 4.58 14.57 31.66
C LEU A 15 4.75 13.33 32.57
N LEU A 16 5.92 12.66 32.49
CA LEU A 16 6.74 12.20 33.63
C LEU A 16 7.95 11.40 33.12
N LEU A 17 9.14 11.62 33.71
CA LEU A 17 10.41 11.01 33.31
C LEU A 17 11.40 11.00 34.50
N LEU A 18 12.49 10.24 34.38
CA LEU A 18 13.51 9.93 35.41
C LEU A 18 12.98 9.04 36.57
N ILE A 19 13.81 8.25 37.29
CA ILE A 19 15.27 8.33 37.51
C ILE A 19 15.92 6.93 37.61
N MET A 20 17.12 6.74 37.03
CA MET A 20 18.35 6.12 37.59
C MET A 20 19.26 5.49 36.52
N SER A 21 20.57 5.45 36.77
CA SER A 21 21.63 5.02 35.85
C SER A 21 22.88 4.56 36.62
N LEU A 22 23.97 4.17 35.91
CA LEU A 22 25.33 3.79 36.40
C LEU A 22 25.45 2.33 36.93
N PHE A 23 26.55 1.56 36.81
CA PHE A 23 27.89 1.61 36.15
C PHE A 23 28.25 0.13 35.73
N PHE A 24 29.19 -0.23 34.82
CA PHE A 24 30.65 -0.16 34.96
C PHE A 24 31.45 -0.62 33.71
N THR A 25 32.72 -0.19 33.64
CA THR A 25 33.87 -0.52 32.72
C THR A 25 34.53 -1.91 32.98
N SER A 26 35.47 -2.51 32.20
CA SER A 26 36.09 -2.34 30.84
C SER A 26 37.18 -3.44 30.61
N CYS A 27 37.75 -3.57 29.39
CA CYS A 27 39.03 -4.26 29.02
C CYS A 27 39.06 -5.82 29.04
N ARG A 28 39.91 -6.56 28.27
CA ARG A 28 40.91 -6.25 27.22
C ARG A 28 41.26 -7.47 26.33
N GLN A 29 41.86 -7.20 25.14
CA GLN A 29 42.97 -7.89 24.39
C GLN A 29 43.60 -9.17 25.02
N THR A 30 44.15 -10.19 24.32
CA THR A 30 44.77 -10.38 22.96
C THR A 30 44.98 -11.93 22.72
N ALA A 31 45.51 -12.54 21.64
CA ALA A 31 46.09 -12.18 20.32
C ALA A 31 46.05 -13.40 19.34
N GLU A 32 46.45 -13.18 18.07
CA GLU A 32 46.87 -14.18 17.04
C GLU A 32 48.40 -14.53 17.18
N PRO A 33 49.10 -15.41 16.38
CA PRO A 33 49.04 -15.53 14.91
C PRO A 33 49.34 -16.90 14.20
N GLN A 34 49.03 -16.94 12.89
CA GLN A 34 49.76 -17.52 11.72
C GLN A 34 50.66 -18.79 11.84
N HIS A 35 50.47 -19.77 10.91
CA HIS A 35 51.35 -19.90 9.73
C HIS A 35 50.87 -20.91 8.64
N THR A 36 51.24 -20.64 7.38
CA THR A 36 51.16 -21.49 6.16
C THR A 36 52.61 -21.79 5.64
N PRO A 37 52.89 -22.42 4.46
CA PRO A 37 52.06 -23.07 3.41
C PRO A 37 52.50 -24.54 3.11
N ASP A 38 52.10 -25.28 2.06
CA ASP A 38 52.58 -25.14 0.66
C ASP A 38 51.94 -26.12 -0.37
N GLN A 39 52.00 -25.72 -1.65
CA GLN A 39 52.18 -26.45 -2.95
C GLN A 39 52.13 -28.01 -3.06
N SER A 40 51.98 -28.68 -4.22
CA SER A 40 51.60 -28.38 -5.64
C SER A 40 51.83 -29.67 -6.49
N THR A 41 51.12 -29.90 -7.61
CA THR A 41 51.57 -30.65 -8.84
C THR A 41 50.42 -30.83 -9.87
N ALA A 42 50.71 -31.14 -11.15
CA ALA A 42 49.75 -31.00 -12.26
C ALA A 42 49.90 -31.94 -13.49
N ALA A 43 48.78 -32.13 -14.21
CA ALA A 43 48.63 -32.50 -15.65
C ALA A 43 49.15 -33.90 -16.11
N PRO A 44 48.99 -34.35 -17.39
CA PRO A 44 48.23 -33.79 -18.55
C PRO A 44 47.38 -34.81 -19.40
N SER A 45 46.56 -34.29 -20.37
CA SER A 45 46.21 -34.80 -21.75
C SER A 45 45.77 -36.28 -22.02
N GLU A 46 44.87 -36.68 -22.93
CA GLU A 46 44.12 -36.12 -24.11
C GLU A 46 42.66 -36.70 -24.14
N GLY A 47 41.70 -36.42 -25.05
CA GLY A 47 41.60 -35.48 -26.19
C GLY A 47 41.31 -36.13 -27.57
N HIS A 48 40.08 -36.03 -28.13
CA HIS A 48 39.72 -36.27 -29.56
C HIS A 48 38.34 -35.64 -29.96
N LEU A 49 38.00 -35.60 -31.25
CA LEU A 49 36.98 -34.72 -31.92
C LEU A 49 36.22 -35.49 -33.06
N PRO A 50 35.30 -34.90 -33.88
CA PRO A 50 34.31 -33.81 -33.71
C PRO A 50 32.88 -34.10 -34.26
N VAL A 51 31.90 -33.21 -34.04
CA VAL A 51 30.74 -32.94 -34.95
C VAL A 51 30.45 -31.43 -34.99
N SER A 52 29.96 -30.90 -36.12
CA SER A 52 29.85 -29.45 -36.42
C SER A 52 28.45 -28.83 -36.26
N THR A 53 28.41 -27.54 -35.91
CA THR A 53 27.21 -26.67 -35.88
C THR A 53 27.47 -25.31 -36.59
N PRO A 54 26.45 -24.47 -36.87
CA PRO A 54 26.55 -23.39 -37.87
C PRO A 54 27.36 -22.15 -37.49
N ILE A 55 27.67 -21.34 -38.50
CA ILE A 55 28.43 -20.08 -38.42
C ILE A 55 27.54 -18.93 -37.93
N ALA A 56 28.01 -18.18 -36.93
CA ALA A 56 27.53 -16.84 -36.58
C ALA A 56 28.64 -15.79 -36.83
N THR A 57 28.26 -14.55 -37.13
CA THR A 57 29.21 -13.44 -37.36
C THR A 57 29.83 -12.93 -36.04
N PRO A 58 31.07 -12.39 -36.08
CA PRO A 58 31.83 -12.11 -34.87
C PRO A 58 31.34 -10.86 -34.12
N MET A 59 31.28 -10.97 -32.79
CA MET A 59 31.18 -9.84 -31.86
C MET A 59 32.51 -9.05 -31.81
N PRO A 60 32.50 -7.74 -31.51
CA PRO A 60 33.72 -7.00 -31.23
C PRO A 60 34.33 -7.44 -29.89
N THR A 61 35.54 -7.99 -29.91
CA THR A 61 36.34 -8.17 -28.69
C THR A 61 37.12 -6.90 -28.38
N ASP A 62 36.60 -6.09 -27.45
CA ASP A 62 37.38 -5.07 -26.75
C ASP A 62 37.25 -5.28 -25.24
N THR A 63 37.99 -6.28 -24.74
CA THR A 63 38.01 -6.63 -23.31
C THR A 63 38.93 -5.68 -22.55
N ALA A 64 38.49 -4.43 -22.40
CA ALA A 64 38.99 -3.59 -21.33
C ALA A 64 38.68 -4.29 -19.99
N THR A 65 39.70 -4.79 -19.30
CA THR A 65 39.56 -5.42 -17.99
C THR A 65 39.18 -4.35 -16.98
N ALA A 66 37.88 -4.20 -16.73
CA ALA A 66 37.40 -3.43 -15.59
C ALA A 66 38.05 -3.97 -14.31
N GLU A 67 38.55 -3.08 -13.45
CA GLU A 67 38.98 -3.47 -12.11
C GLU A 67 37.78 -4.07 -11.36
N PRO A 68 37.98 -5.08 -10.48
CA PRO A 68 36.90 -5.59 -9.65
C PRO A 68 36.35 -4.43 -8.82
N GLU A 69 35.07 -4.08 -9.03
CA GLU A 69 34.49 -2.89 -8.42
C GLU A 69 34.57 -3.00 -6.90
N LYS A 70 35.39 -2.14 -6.28
CA LYS A 70 35.47 -2.04 -4.82
C LYS A 70 34.07 -1.87 -4.28
N ILE A 71 33.70 -2.66 -3.28
CA ILE A 71 32.48 -2.46 -2.51
C ILE A 71 32.55 -1.05 -1.92
N ARG A 72 31.82 -0.12 -2.54
CA ARG A 72 31.77 1.28 -2.12
C ARG A 72 30.88 1.37 -0.89
N ALA A 73 31.45 1.88 0.19
CA ALA A 73 30.72 2.36 1.35
C ALA A 73 29.71 3.45 0.95
N MET A 74 28.78 3.77 1.84
CA MET A 74 27.70 4.71 1.58
C MET A 74 28.22 6.11 1.19
N PRO A 75 27.61 6.78 0.19
CA PRO A 75 27.89 8.19 -0.11
C PRO A 75 27.83 9.08 1.13
N ILE A 76 28.61 10.16 1.14
CA ILE A 76 28.66 11.12 2.25
C ILE A 76 28.17 12.48 1.76
N LEU A 77 27.27 13.11 2.52
CA LEU A 77 26.76 14.46 2.25
C LEU A 77 27.17 15.40 3.39
N ARG A 78 28.13 16.29 3.15
CA ARG A 78 28.50 17.35 4.10
C ARG A 78 27.67 18.60 3.86
N ILE A 79 27.23 19.25 4.93
CA ILE A 79 26.42 20.47 4.90
C ILE A 79 26.96 21.44 5.96
N ASP A 80 27.77 22.40 5.54
CA ASP A 80 28.31 23.43 6.43
C ASP A 80 27.42 24.68 6.36
N THR A 81 26.68 24.92 7.44
CA THR A 81 25.76 26.07 7.53
C THR A 81 26.53 27.36 7.77
N LYS A 82 26.02 28.47 7.22
CA LYS A 82 26.67 29.78 7.34
C LYS A 82 26.79 30.19 8.81
N ASN A 83 28.04 30.33 9.27
CA ASN A 83 28.42 30.61 10.66
C ASN A 83 28.00 29.52 11.67
N ASN A 84 27.87 28.26 11.24
CA ASN A 84 27.40 27.14 12.06
C ASN A 84 26.00 27.39 12.68
N ARG A 85 25.09 28.02 11.93
CA ARG A 85 23.71 28.29 12.36
C ARG A 85 22.88 27.00 12.40
N GLU A 86 22.34 26.69 13.57
CA GLU A 86 21.39 25.59 13.80
C GLU A 86 20.13 25.69 12.88
N ILE A 87 19.66 24.55 12.40
CA ILE A 87 18.55 24.43 11.44
C ILE A 87 17.26 24.10 12.19
N THR A 88 16.63 25.11 12.80
CA THR A 88 15.51 24.94 13.75
C THR A 88 14.12 25.17 13.18
N SER A 89 14.00 25.69 11.96
CA SER A 89 12.72 26.14 11.39
C SER A 89 12.19 25.23 10.30
N LYS A 90 10.86 25.06 10.26
CA LYS A 90 10.15 24.52 9.11
C LYS A 90 10.07 25.51 7.95
N GLU A 91 10.13 26.83 8.17
CA GLU A 91 9.92 27.82 7.10
C GLU A 91 11.17 28.64 6.75
N GLU A 92 11.99 29.01 7.75
CA GLU A 92 13.24 29.73 7.48
C GLU A 92 14.31 28.80 6.91
N TYR A 93 14.76 29.13 5.70
CA TYR A 93 15.94 28.54 5.07
C TYR A 93 17.24 29.11 5.67
N VAL A 94 18.14 28.22 6.12
CA VAL A 94 19.52 28.54 6.50
C VAL A 94 20.43 28.33 5.30
N SER A 95 21.23 29.32 4.91
CA SER A 95 22.23 29.17 3.84
C SER A 95 23.35 28.21 4.27
N CYS A 96 23.79 27.35 3.36
CA CYS A 96 24.87 26.38 3.56
C CYS A 96 25.72 26.18 2.30
N ASN A 97 26.91 25.62 2.50
CA ASN A 97 27.71 24.99 1.46
C ASN A 97 27.56 23.47 1.60
N VAL A 98 27.56 22.75 0.47
CA VAL A 98 27.31 21.30 0.42
C VAL A 98 28.39 20.61 -0.40
N SER A 99 28.86 19.46 0.09
CA SER A 99 29.85 18.63 -0.60
C SER A 99 29.38 17.17 -0.65
N ALA A 100 29.53 16.54 -1.80
CA ALA A 100 29.25 15.13 -2.04
C ALA A 100 30.56 14.34 -2.10
N GLU A 101 30.71 13.39 -1.19
CA GLU A 101 31.90 12.56 -0.97
C GLU A 101 31.53 11.06 -1.10
N ASN A 102 32.55 10.20 -1.18
CA ASN A 102 32.42 8.72 -1.20
C ASN A 102 31.51 8.11 -2.30
N CYS A 103 31.17 8.90 -3.33
CA CYS A 103 30.40 8.51 -4.51
C CYS A 103 31.31 8.37 -5.76
N LYS A 104 30.76 8.20 -6.97
CA LYS A 104 31.60 8.16 -8.19
C LYS A 104 32.23 9.52 -8.45
N ASP A 105 33.40 9.57 -9.09
CA ASP A 105 34.13 10.82 -9.36
C ASP A 105 33.33 11.81 -10.24
N SER A 106 32.35 11.30 -11.00
CA SER A 106 31.36 12.08 -11.77
C SER A 106 30.19 12.63 -10.94
N GLU A 107 30.03 12.18 -9.69
CA GLU A 107 28.94 12.51 -8.76
C GLU A 107 29.44 13.38 -7.59
N GLN A 108 30.76 13.40 -7.35
CA GLN A 108 31.41 14.20 -6.32
C GLN A 108 31.39 15.69 -6.68
N PHE A 109 31.16 16.54 -5.68
CA PHE A 109 31.29 17.99 -5.79
C PHE A 109 31.64 18.59 -4.42
N GLN A 110 32.17 19.82 -4.41
CA GLN A 110 32.54 20.53 -3.18
C GLN A 110 31.96 21.95 -3.15
N ASP A 111 31.62 22.40 -1.95
CA ASP A 111 31.17 23.76 -1.60
C ASP A 111 30.00 24.31 -2.42
N ALA A 112 29.14 23.46 -2.97
CA ALA A 112 27.97 23.87 -3.73
C ALA A 112 27.01 24.70 -2.87
N THR A 113 26.67 25.91 -3.32
CA THR A 113 25.85 26.86 -2.56
C THR A 113 24.38 26.46 -2.53
N ALA A 114 23.84 26.33 -1.32
CA ALA A 114 22.50 25.82 -1.07
C ALA A 114 21.87 26.46 0.18
N GLN A 115 20.65 26.00 0.47
CA GLN A 115 19.85 26.41 1.60
C GLN A 115 19.11 25.20 2.17
N ILE A 116 19.03 25.09 3.50
CA ILE A 116 18.43 23.94 4.20
C ILE A 116 17.41 24.39 5.26
N ARG A 117 16.33 23.63 5.43
CA ARG A 117 15.29 23.79 6.47
C ARG A 117 14.78 22.43 6.95
N ILE A 118 14.11 22.38 8.09
CA ILE A 118 13.37 21.18 8.53
C ILE A 118 12.19 20.93 7.56
N ARG A 119 11.87 19.65 7.29
CA ARG A 119 10.66 19.25 6.54
C ARG A 119 9.71 18.39 7.40
N GLY A 120 8.57 18.02 6.82
CA GLY A 120 7.63 17.09 7.42
C GLY A 120 6.68 17.71 8.44
N ASN A 121 5.78 16.88 8.96
CA ASN A 121 4.74 17.28 9.92
C ASN A 121 4.98 16.59 11.26
N SER A 122 4.53 15.34 11.45
CA SER A 122 4.90 14.49 12.59
C SER A 122 6.42 14.32 12.69
N THR A 123 7.07 13.96 11.59
CA THR A 123 8.52 13.72 11.50
C THR A 123 9.39 14.95 11.80
N ALA A 124 8.85 16.17 11.79
CA ALA A 124 9.58 17.36 12.23
C ALA A 124 9.80 17.40 13.76
N THR A 125 9.00 16.68 14.55
CA THR A 125 9.11 16.64 16.02
C THR A 125 10.11 15.60 16.53
N ALA A 126 10.46 14.60 15.70
CA ALA A 126 11.49 13.59 15.97
C ALA A 126 12.83 14.21 16.42
N GLU A 127 13.65 13.46 17.15
CA GLU A 127 14.96 13.96 17.61
C GLU A 127 15.90 14.21 16.43
N LYS A 128 16.10 13.19 15.59
CA LYS A 128 16.77 13.27 14.29
C LYS A 128 15.87 13.98 13.28
N LYS A 129 16.22 15.22 12.91
CA LYS A 129 15.38 16.04 12.01
C LYS A 129 15.51 15.60 10.54
N PRO A 130 14.39 15.45 9.81
CA PRO A 130 14.40 15.38 8.35
C PRO A 130 14.50 16.78 7.76
N TYR A 131 15.20 16.92 6.63
CA TYR A 131 15.46 18.23 6.01
C TYR A 131 14.97 18.32 4.56
N ARG A 132 14.74 19.54 4.08
CA ARG A 132 14.61 19.87 2.66
C ARG A 132 15.80 20.74 2.24
N LEU A 133 16.62 20.22 1.35
CA LEU A 133 17.75 20.92 0.76
C LEU A 133 17.29 21.62 -0.53
N ARG A 134 17.77 22.85 -0.75
CA ARG A 134 17.54 23.64 -1.95
C ARG A 134 18.85 24.26 -2.44
N PHE A 135 19.43 23.71 -3.50
CA PHE A 135 20.59 24.33 -4.16
C PHE A 135 20.20 25.67 -4.81
N ASP A 136 21.09 26.66 -4.79
CA ASP A 136 20.84 27.97 -5.41
C ASP A 136 20.80 27.87 -6.94
N LYS A 137 21.57 26.94 -7.52
CA LYS A 137 21.52 26.49 -8.92
C LYS A 137 20.90 25.09 -9.00
N LYS A 138 20.48 24.65 -10.19
CA LYS A 138 20.15 23.23 -10.40
C LYS A 138 21.45 22.40 -10.31
N GLN A 139 21.40 21.19 -9.76
CA GLN A 139 22.54 20.28 -9.70
C GLN A 139 22.07 18.81 -9.59
N SER A 140 22.85 17.87 -10.14
CA SER A 140 22.70 16.43 -9.86
C SER A 140 23.12 16.14 -8.41
N LEU A 141 22.57 15.07 -7.81
CA LEU A 141 22.94 14.60 -6.47
C LEU A 141 23.07 13.07 -6.49
N PHE A 142 24.29 12.57 -6.25
CA PHE A 142 24.62 11.13 -6.21
C PHE A 142 24.16 10.29 -7.42
N GLY A 143 23.99 10.92 -8.58
CA GLY A 143 23.56 10.26 -9.82
C GLY A 143 22.05 10.03 -9.96
N MET A 144 21.25 10.38 -8.95
CA MET A 144 19.79 10.17 -8.94
C MET A 144 19.09 10.80 -10.14
N ASN A 145 17.97 10.18 -10.53
CA ASN A 145 17.11 10.54 -11.65
C ASN A 145 17.93 10.76 -12.93
N ASN A 146 18.74 9.77 -13.29
CA ASN A 146 19.59 9.80 -14.48
C ASN A 146 20.51 11.04 -14.57
N ASN A 147 20.98 11.55 -13.42
CA ASN A 147 21.71 12.83 -13.25
C ASN A 147 20.90 14.10 -13.57
N ALA A 148 19.57 14.07 -13.45
CA ALA A 148 18.71 15.24 -13.65
C ALA A 148 19.05 16.39 -12.68
N GLU A 149 19.50 17.52 -13.22
CA GLU A 149 19.84 18.68 -12.39
C GLU A 149 18.59 19.32 -11.75
N CYS A 150 18.45 19.17 -10.43
CA CYS A 150 17.33 19.69 -9.66
C CYS A 150 17.79 20.64 -8.55
N LYS A 151 16.92 21.55 -8.11
CA LYS A 151 17.18 22.41 -6.93
C LYS A 151 16.78 21.75 -5.62
N ASN A 152 15.56 21.18 -5.56
CA ASN A 152 14.96 20.64 -4.34
C ASN A 152 15.25 19.15 -4.17
N TRP A 153 15.79 18.79 -3.00
CA TRP A 153 16.06 17.42 -2.59
C TRP A 153 15.59 17.19 -1.14
N CYS A 154 15.26 15.95 -0.82
CA CYS A 154 14.73 15.52 0.47
C CYS A 154 15.80 14.73 1.22
N LEU A 155 15.96 15.03 2.51
CA LEU A 155 16.75 14.25 3.45
C LEU A 155 15.76 13.61 4.43
N MET A 156 15.32 12.39 4.13
CA MET A 156 14.41 11.64 5.00
C MET A 156 15.22 10.97 6.11
N ALA A 157 14.85 11.28 7.35
CA ALA A 157 15.55 10.79 8.54
C ALA A 157 15.19 9.35 8.91
N ASP A 158 14.03 8.88 8.43
CA ASP A 158 13.36 7.60 8.70
C ASP A 158 13.38 7.18 10.18
N TYR A 159 13.36 8.17 11.09
CA TYR A 159 13.52 8.00 12.54
C TYR A 159 12.43 7.11 13.18
N PHE A 160 11.22 7.07 12.63
CA PHE A 160 10.13 6.21 13.13
C PHE A 160 10.06 4.83 12.45
N ASP A 161 10.97 4.51 11.53
CA ASP A 161 11.17 3.17 11.00
C ASP A 161 12.50 2.59 11.55
N PRO A 162 12.44 1.70 12.58
CA PRO A 162 13.62 1.00 13.09
C PRO A 162 14.45 0.25 12.04
N SER A 163 13.85 -0.14 10.90
CA SER A 163 14.60 -0.77 9.79
C SER A 163 15.35 0.24 8.92
N MET A 164 14.91 1.50 8.92
CA MET A 164 15.31 2.59 8.02
C MET A 164 15.16 2.28 6.52
N MET A 165 14.30 1.32 6.15
CA MET A 165 14.22 0.77 4.79
C MET A 165 12.84 0.81 4.16
N ARG A 166 11.76 1.01 4.92
CA ARG A 166 10.37 0.93 4.42
C ARG A 166 10.09 1.94 3.32
N THR A 167 10.47 3.20 3.53
CA THR A 167 10.34 4.28 2.53
C THR A 167 11.10 3.94 1.24
N SER A 168 12.34 3.46 1.35
CA SER A 168 13.15 3.07 0.18
C SER A 168 12.56 1.87 -0.56
N MET A 169 11.98 0.92 0.17
CA MET A 169 11.38 -0.29 -0.40
C MET A 169 10.11 0.06 -1.17
N ALA A 170 9.26 0.93 -0.61
CA ALA A 170 8.08 1.42 -1.32
C ALA A 170 8.43 2.21 -2.59
N PHE A 171 9.47 3.05 -2.57
CA PHE A 171 9.95 3.73 -3.79
C PHE A 171 10.52 2.75 -4.83
N ARG A 172 11.23 1.69 -4.41
CA ARG A 172 11.73 0.64 -5.30
C ARG A 172 10.59 -0.17 -5.94
N LEU A 173 9.61 -0.62 -5.15
CA LEU A 173 8.41 -1.29 -5.65
C LEU A 173 7.63 -0.36 -6.60
N ALA A 174 7.58 0.94 -6.31
CA ALA A 174 6.97 1.94 -7.19
C ALA A 174 7.71 2.07 -8.52
N ASP A 175 9.05 2.05 -8.56
CA ASP A 175 9.80 2.08 -9.82
C ASP A 175 9.48 0.84 -10.70
N THR A 176 9.53 -0.35 -10.12
CA THR A 176 9.13 -1.62 -10.77
C THR A 176 7.67 -1.62 -11.26
N LEU A 177 6.76 -0.94 -10.54
CA LEU A 177 5.34 -0.84 -10.90
C LEU A 177 5.00 0.31 -11.84
N LEU A 178 5.77 1.39 -11.89
CA LEU A 178 5.49 2.58 -12.71
C LEU A 178 6.38 2.67 -13.96
N GLU A 179 7.51 1.93 -14.00
CA GLU A 179 8.39 1.74 -15.16
C GLU A 179 8.89 3.05 -15.82
N GLY A 180 9.07 4.10 -15.03
CA GLY A 180 9.36 5.45 -15.54
C GLY A 180 8.26 6.08 -16.40
N LYS A 181 7.10 5.42 -16.59
CA LYS A 181 5.91 6.00 -17.25
C LYS A 181 5.25 7.07 -16.38
N TYR A 182 5.30 6.85 -15.06
CA TYR A 182 4.77 7.74 -14.04
C TYR A 182 5.86 8.02 -13.00
N TYR A 183 5.80 9.20 -12.39
CA TYR A 183 6.80 9.62 -11.41
C TYR A 183 6.69 8.83 -10.10
N SER A 184 7.70 8.00 -9.83
CA SER A 184 8.21 7.61 -8.51
C SER A 184 9.40 8.53 -8.14
N SER A 185 9.71 8.68 -6.85
CA SER A 185 10.88 9.44 -6.42
C SER A 185 12.13 8.54 -6.40
N ASP A 186 13.15 8.86 -7.20
CA ASP A 186 14.45 8.19 -7.07
C ASP A 186 15.15 8.56 -5.74
N PHE A 187 16.03 7.68 -5.27
CA PHE A 187 16.63 7.75 -3.94
C PHE A 187 18.03 7.15 -3.86
N THR A 188 18.77 7.54 -2.82
CA THR A 188 19.98 6.86 -2.36
C THR A 188 20.16 7.02 -0.85
N TYR A 189 20.92 6.14 -0.23
CA TYR A 189 21.35 6.32 1.16
C TYR A 189 22.61 7.17 1.21
N ALA A 190 22.70 8.09 2.16
CA ALA A 190 23.92 8.83 2.47
C ALA A 190 24.15 9.00 3.97
N GLU A 191 25.41 8.94 4.41
CA GLU A 191 25.83 9.44 5.71
C GLU A 191 25.87 10.98 5.67
N VAL A 192 25.07 11.63 6.51
CA VAL A 192 24.98 13.09 6.55
C VAL A 192 25.87 13.65 7.65
N TYR A 193 26.60 14.73 7.34
CA TYR A 193 27.33 15.53 8.32
C TYR A 193 26.88 16.98 8.24
N ILE A 194 26.54 17.59 9.38
CA ILE A 194 26.13 19.00 9.46
C ILE A 194 27.12 19.74 10.37
N ASN A 195 27.72 20.82 9.87
CA ASN A 195 28.75 21.60 10.60
C ASN A 195 29.92 20.74 11.15
N ASN A 196 30.30 19.69 10.42
CA ASN A 196 31.26 18.63 10.80
C ASN A 196 30.79 17.62 11.87
N GLU A 197 29.59 17.74 12.43
CA GLU A 197 29.00 16.70 13.30
C GLU A 197 28.28 15.64 12.44
N TYR A 198 28.39 14.36 12.82
CA TYR A 198 27.74 13.24 12.11
C TYR A 198 26.27 13.14 12.53
N GLU A 199 25.34 13.17 11.57
CA GLU A 199 23.89 13.14 11.80
C GLU A 199 23.23 11.76 11.54
N GLY A 200 24.00 10.74 11.16
CA GLY A 200 23.48 9.42 10.85
C GLY A 200 23.28 9.18 9.35
N VAL A 201 22.65 8.05 9.05
CA VAL A 201 22.26 7.65 7.69
C VAL A 201 20.91 8.31 7.34
N TYR A 202 20.80 8.90 6.16
CA TYR A 202 19.55 9.45 5.64
C TYR A 202 19.21 8.79 4.30
N LEU A 203 17.91 8.60 4.06
CA LEU A 203 17.40 8.34 2.72
C LEU A 203 17.29 9.69 2.00
N ILE A 204 18.24 9.94 1.10
CA ILE A 204 18.21 11.10 0.21
C ILE A 204 17.28 10.75 -0.94
N CYS A 205 16.29 11.58 -1.24
CA CYS A 205 15.39 11.32 -2.36
C CYS A 205 14.92 12.60 -3.06
N GLU A 206 14.23 12.42 -4.17
CA GLU A 206 13.58 13.50 -4.89
C GLU A 206 12.44 14.14 -4.08
N GLN A 207 12.09 15.39 -4.43
CA GLN A 207 10.89 16.06 -3.95
C GLN A 207 9.83 15.99 -5.04
N SER A 208 8.71 15.31 -4.74
CA SER A 208 7.47 15.38 -5.52
C SER A 208 7.08 16.83 -5.74
N GLN A 209 7.19 17.30 -6.97
CA GLN A 209 6.95 18.67 -7.41
C GLN A 209 6.70 18.66 -8.92
N ILE A 210 5.98 19.65 -9.43
CA ILE A 210 5.86 19.90 -10.86
C ILE A 210 7.27 20.17 -11.44
N ASN A 211 7.68 19.36 -12.41
CA ASN A 211 8.93 19.54 -13.15
C ASN A 211 8.99 18.63 -14.39
N PRO A 212 9.57 19.07 -15.52
CA PRO A 212 9.80 18.20 -16.68
C PRO A 212 10.63 16.94 -16.40
N ASN A 213 11.49 16.97 -15.38
CA ASN A 213 12.28 15.80 -14.95
C ASN A 213 11.59 14.99 -13.83
N ARG A 214 10.38 15.36 -13.37
CA ARG A 214 9.65 14.71 -12.28
C ARG A 214 8.18 14.53 -12.67
N ILE A 215 7.29 15.31 -12.07
CA ILE A 215 5.87 15.34 -12.41
C ILE A 215 5.72 16.32 -13.58
N ALA A 216 5.83 15.79 -14.79
CA ALA A 216 5.94 16.53 -16.04
C ALA A 216 4.57 17.00 -16.56
N ILE A 217 3.93 17.87 -15.78
CA ILE A 217 2.71 18.63 -16.15
C ILE A 217 3.04 20.11 -16.36
N PHE A 218 2.13 20.87 -16.97
CA PHE A 218 2.29 22.29 -17.25
C PHE A 218 2.50 23.13 -15.98
N ASP A 219 3.73 23.61 -15.79
CA ASP A 219 4.15 24.54 -14.73
C ASP A 219 3.82 25.98 -15.17
N LYS A 220 2.90 26.65 -14.46
CA LYS A 220 2.37 27.97 -14.87
C LYS A 220 3.28 29.12 -14.45
N GLU A 221 3.32 30.19 -15.24
CA GLU A 221 4.05 31.41 -14.85
C GLU A 221 3.38 32.17 -13.69
N ASP A 222 4.17 32.94 -12.94
CA ASP A 222 3.70 33.79 -11.85
C ASP A 222 2.64 34.78 -12.35
N GLY A 223 1.46 34.77 -11.71
CA GLY A 223 0.33 35.61 -12.11
C GLY A 223 -0.56 35.03 -13.23
N TYR A 224 -0.30 33.81 -13.74
CA TYR A 224 -1.21 33.13 -14.65
C TYR A 224 -2.53 32.74 -13.95
N THR A 225 -3.66 33.20 -14.50
CA THR A 225 -5.00 33.16 -13.89
C THR A 225 -5.94 32.08 -14.43
N GLU A 226 -5.73 31.62 -15.67
CA GLU A 226 -6.63 30.67 -16.34
C GLU A 226 -6.46 29.25 -15.79
N THR A 227 -7.40 28.36 -16.11
CA THR A 227 -7.52 27.01 -15.52
C THR A 227 -6.85 25.90 -16.34
N ASP A 228 -6.29 26.21 -17.50
CA ASP A 228 -5.64 25.28 -18.43
C ASP A 228 -4.18 24.97 -18.02
N ILE A 229 -4.02 24.48 -16.79
CA ILE A 229 -2.72 24.29 -16.12
C ILE A 229 -2.52 22.87 -15.60
N GLY A 230 -1.30 22.55 -15.18
CA GLY A 230 -1.01 21.37 -14.37
C GLY A 230 -1.48 21.56 -12.93
N TYR A 231 -2.21 20.59 -12.39
CA TYR A 231 -2.60 20.51 -10.99
C TYR A 231 -1.96 19.28 -10.33
N LEU A 232 -1.09 19.51 -9.34
CA LEU A 232 -0.52 18.45 -8.51
C LEU A 232 -1.21 18.44 -7.14
N MET A 233 -2.00 17.40 -6.88
CA MET A 233 -2.84 17.24 -5.69
C MET A 233 -2.17 16.30 -4.69
N ILE A 234 -1.88 16.80 -3.49
CA ILE A 234 -1.26 16.05 -2.40
C ILE A 234 -2.30 15.73 -1.34
N GLY A 235 -2.53 14.44 -1.03
CA GLY A 235 -3.55 14.00 -0.06
C GLY A 235 -3.24 14.44 1.37
N GLN A 236 -4.25 14.91 2.11
CA GLN A 236 -4.03 15.57 3.42
C GLN A 236 -4.58 14.83 4.66
N GLY A 237 -5.31 13.72 4.50
CA GLY A 237 -5.77 12.90 5.63
C GLY A 237 -6.69 13.65 6.60
N GLY A 238 -7.68 14.37 6.07
CA GLY A 238 -8.62 15.18 6.86
C GLY A 238 -8.10 16.58 7.26
N ARG A 239 -6.81 16.88 7.08
CA ARG A 239 -6.24 18.21 7.38
C ARG A 239 -6.70 19.24 6.35
N THR A 240 -6.99 20.45 6.82
CA THR A 240 -7.61 21.56 6.03
C THR A 240 -6.92 22.91 6.23
N ASP A 241 -5.82 22.91 6.98
CA ASP A 241 -4.99 24.05 7.37
C ASP A 241 -3.82 24.32 6.41
N GLU A 242 -3.58 23.43 5.45
CA GLU A 242 -2.60 23.60 4.39
C GLU A 242 -3.07 24.65 3.35
N PRO A 243 -2.16 25.45 2.75
CA PRO A 243 -2.52 26.40 1.70
C PRO A 243 -2.99 25.69 0.42
N ASN A 244 -3.80 26.38 -0.38
CA ASN A 244 -4.36 25.87 -1.63
C ASN A 244 -5.10 24.52 -1.47
N THR A 245 -5.77 24.32 -0.33
CA THR A 245 -6.58 23.13 -0.05
C THR A 245 -7.87 23.13 -0.89
N LEU A 246 -8.21 21.96 -1.45
CA LEU A 246 -9.46 21.63 -2.12
C LEU A 246 -10.12 20.41 -1.48
N ARG A 247 -11.44 20.29 -1.61
CA ARG A 247 -12.26 19.25 -0.99
C ARG A 247 -13.25 18.67 -2.01
N THR A 248 -12.87 17.57 -2.66
CA THR A 248 -13.75 16.87 -3.62
C THR A 248 -15.00 16.33 -2.90
N ASN A 249 -16.20 16.71 -3.35
CA ASN A 249 -17.43 16.42 -2.62
C ASN A 249 -18.18 15.19 -3.14
N ALA A 250 -17.69 14.00 -2.82
CA ALA A 250 -18.48 12.77 -2.91
C ALA A 250 -19.37 12.60 -1.65
N ASN A 251 -20.61 12.17 -1.86
CA ASN A 251 -21.46 11.54 -0.84
C ASN A 251 -22.20 10.37 -1.47
N VAL A 252 -21.48 9.27 -1.67
CA VAL A 252 -21.98 8.08 -2.38
C VAL A 252 -21.86 6.84 -1.51
N LEU A 253 -22.86 5.96 -1.57
CA LEU A 253 -22.80 4.65 -0.96
C LEU A 253 -22.01 3.71 -1.88
N ILE A 254 -20.84 3.29 -1.42
CA ILE A 254 -19.94 2.38 -2.15
C ILE A 254 -19.70 1.11 -1.32
N THR A 255 -19.54 0.00 -2.03
CA THR A 255 -19.29 -1.34 -1.48
C THR A 255 -17.84 -1.74 -1.76
N ASP A 256 -17.15 -2.31 -0.77
CA ASP A 256 -15.75 -2.71 -0.85
C ASP A 256 -15.54 -4.19 -1.23
N LEU A 257 -14.29 -4.64 -1.27
CA LEU A 257 -13.97 -6.03 -1.62
C LEU A 257 -14.35 -7.03 -0.52
N ASN A 258 -14.53 -6.60 0.73
CA ASN A 258 -15.08 -7.39 1.82
C ASN A 258 -16.62 -7.47 1.78
N GLY A 259 -17.27 -6.69 0.92
CA GLY A 259 -18.72 -6.61 0.80
C GLY A 259 -19.37 -5.69 1.82
N GLU A 260 -18.59 -4.98 2.64
CA GLU A 260 -19.09 -3.91 3.49
C GLU A 260 -19.47 -2.70 2.62
N SER A 261 -20.40 -1.86 3.10
CA SER A 261 -20.80 -0.65 2.38
C SER A 261 -20.90 0.54 3.30
N SER A 262 -20.32 1.66 2.88
CA SER A 262 -20.31 2.91 3.62
C SER A 262 -20.51 4.12 2.71
N HIS A 263 -20.96 5.22 3.30
CA HIS A 263 -20.99 6.50 2.62
C HIS A 263 -19.57 7.07 2.57
N CYS A 264 -18.97 7.04 1.38
CA CYS A 264 -17.75 7.81 1.15
C CYS A 264 -18.08 9.30 1.20
N GLY A 265 -17.41 10.00 2.12
CA GLY A 265 -17.43 11.46 2.22
C GLY A 265 -16.31 12.13 1.42
N SER A 266 -16.09 13.41 1.69
CA SER A 266 -15.12 14.22 0.94
C SER A 266 -13.66 13.85 1.22
N MET A 267 -12.88 13.57 0.17
CA MET A 267 -11.41 13.60 0.23
C MET A 267 -10.90 15.04 0.23
N ILE A 268 -9.69 15.26 0.75
CA ILE A 268 -9.08 16.59 0.88
C ILE A 268 -7.62 16.53 0.40
N PHE A 269 -7.28 17.45 -0.50
CA PHE A 269 -5.94 17.59 -1.10
C PHE A 269 -5.47 19.04 -0.99
N SER A 270 -4.16 19.27 -1.02
CA SER A 270 -3.59 20.60 -1.27
C SER A 270 -2.88 20.64 -2.61
N LEU A 271 -2.93 21.79 -3.29
CA LEU A 271 -2.24 21.99 -4.56
C LEU A 271 -0.78 22.38 -4.34
N SER A 272 0.12 21.58 -4.90
CA SER A 272 1.57 21.75 -4.80
C SER A 272 2.14 22.51 -6.00
N GLY A 273 2.98 23.51 -5.71
CA GLY A 273 3.68 24.33 -6.72
C GLY A 273 2.88 25.54 -7.17
N GLY A 274 3.41 26.75 -6.90
CA GLY A 274 2.83 28.02 -7.32
C GLY A 274 1.71 28.58 -6.43
N ASP A 275 1.40 29.85 -6.65
CA ASP A 275 0.24 30.53 -6.08
C ASP A 275 -0.98 30.33 -7.00
N TYR A 276 -2.06 29.72 -6.49
CA TYR A 276 -3.29 29.45 -7.25
C TYR A 276 -4.37 30.51 -6.97
N THR A 277 -5.20 30.81 -7.96
CA THR A 277 -6.39 31.67 -7.78
C THR A 277 -7.55 30.90 -7.13
N ALA A 278 -8.49 31.63 -6.52
CA ALA A 278 -9.73 31.04 -5.97
C ALA A 278 -10.65 30.46 -7.07
N GLU A 279 -10.40 30.83 -8.32
CA GLU A 279 -11.02 30.30 -9.53
C GLU A 279 -10.35 28.98 -9.96
N GLN A 280 -9.01 28.94 -9.99
CA GLN A 280 -8.23 27.72 -10.28
C GLN A 280 -8.51 26.61 -9.27
N ILE A 281 -8.55 26.90 -7.97
CA ILE A 281 -8.84 25.92 -6.90
C ILE A 281 -10.26 25.36 -7.06
N ARG A 282 -11.24 26.22 -7.34
CA ARG A 282 -12.65 25.84 -7.49
C ARG A 282 -12.88 24.97 -8.74
N PHE A 283 -12.27 25.33 -9.86
CA PHE A 283 -12.34 24.56 -11.09
C PHE A 283 -11.85 23.11 -10.90
N ILE A 284 -10.70 22.90 -10.24
CA ILE A 284 -10.19 21.54 -10.00
C ILE A 284 -11.01 20.80 -8.92
N GLU A 285 -11.58 21.50 -7.92
CA GLU A 285 -12.50 20.92 -6.94
C GLU A 285 -13.79 20.41 -7.60
N ASP A 286 -14.42 21.24 -8.44
CA ASP A 286 -15.63 20.90 -9.21
C ASP A 286 -15.35 19.78 -10.22
N TRP A 287 -14.25 19.87 -10.99
CA TRP A 287 -13.88 18.85 -11.98
C TRP A 287 -13.56 17.49 -11.35
N CYS A 288 -12.75 17.45 -10.29
CA CYS A 288 -12.44 16.20 -9.59
C CYS A 288 -13.68 15.61 -8.91
N THR A 289 -14.61 16.44 -8.44
CA THR A 289 -15.91 15.98 -7.91
C THR A 289 -16.75 15.34 -9.01
N ALA A 290 -16.91 16.00 -10.17
CA ALA A 290 -17.61 15.44 -11.32
C ALA A 290 -16.95 14.16 -11.85
N ALA A 291 -15.62 14.09 -11.89
CA ALA A 291 -14.90 12.87 -12.27
C ALA A 291 -15.21 11.71 -11.32
N PHE A 292 -15.26 11.96 -10.01
CA PHE A 292 -15.62 10.95 -9.01
C PHE A 292 -17.07 10.47 -9.21
N GLU A 293 -18.02 11.39 -9.38
CA GLU A 293 -19.43 11.05 -9.64
C GLU A 293 -19.62 10.28 -10.96
N ALA A 294 -18.84 10.59 -12.00
CA ALA A 294 -18.88 9.87 -13.27
C ALA A 294 -18.41 8.41 -13.12
N VAL A 295 -17.34 8.15 -12.35
CA VAL A 295 -16.89 6.79 -12.03
C VAL A 295 -17.95 6.04 -11.23
N TYR A 296 -18.51 6.67 -10.19
CA TYR A 296 -19.57 6.07 -9.37
C TYR A 296 -20.79 5.67 -10.22
N ASN A 297 -21.27 6.59 -11.06
CA ASN A 297 -22.41 6.34 -11.94
C ASN A 297 -22.14 5.20 -12.93
N ALA A 298 -20.94 5.14 -13.51
CA ALA A 298 -20.58 4.10 -14.47
C ALA A 298 -20.50 2.71 -13.83
N ILE A 299 -19.92 2.60 -12.63
CA ILE A 299 -19.69 1.32 -11.94
C ILE A 299 -20.95 0.83 -11.22
N TYR A 300 -21.58 1.67 -10.40
CA TYR A 300 -22.68 1.24 -9.51
C TYR A 300 -24.08 1.43 -10.11
N LEU A 301 -24.27 2.37 -11.05
CA LEU A 301 -25.60 2.72 -11.57
C LEU A 301 -25.80 2.42 -13.06
N GLY A 302 -24.76 1.98 -13.78
CA GLY A 302 -24.81 1.72 -15.23
C GLY A 302 -25.11 2.96 -16.07
N LYS A 303 -24.78 4.16 -15.56
CA LYS A 303 -25.00 5.45 -16.23
C LYS A 303 -23.67 6.08 -16.61
N TYR A 304 -23.59 6.67 -17.79
CA TYR A 304 -22.33 7.10 -18.36
C TYR A 304 -22.34 8.59 -18.70
N TYR A 305 -21.26 9.29 -18.39
CA TYR A 305 -21.17 10.74 -18.47
C TYR A 305 -19.81 11.21 -18.98
N THR A 306 -19.79 12.33 -19.69
CA THR A 306 -18.63 13.19 -19.87
C THR A 306 -18.73 14.41 -18.94
N ILE A 307 -17.63 15.14 -18.76
CA ILE A 307 -17.61 16.41 -18.04
C ILE A 307 -17.51 17.53 -19.08
N ASP A 308 -18.27 18.62 -18.92
CA ASP A 308 -18.16 19.80 -19.78
C ASP A 308 -17.28 20.92 -19.20
N GLU A 309 -17.13 22.01 -19.96
CA GLU A 309 -16.35 23.20 -19.60
C GLU A 309 -16.80 23.91 -18.31
N ASN A 310 -18.01 23.60 -17.81
CA ASN A 310 -18.55 24.11 -16.54
C ASN A 310 -18.45 23.07 -15.41
N CYS A 311 -17.64 22.02 -15.61
CA CYS A 311 -17.47 20.89 -14.70
C CYS A 311 -18.76 20.09 -14.44
N THR A 312 -19.75 20.12 -15.36
CA THR A 312 -21.03 19.42 -15.17
C THR A 312 -21.12 18.11 -15.95
N LEU A 313 -21.87 17.13 -15.42
CA LEU A 313 -22.06 15.81 -16.02
C LEU A 313 -23.04 15.84 -17.19
N GLN A 314 -22.54 15.59 -18.40
CA GLN A 314 -23.33 15.46 -19.62
C GLN A 314 -23.46 13.98 -20.03
N PRO A 315 -24.66 13.47 -20.40
CA PRO A 315 -24.83 12.05 -20.72
C PRO A 315 -23.96 11.59 -21.91
N LYS A 316 -23.12 10.58 -21.70
CA LYS A 316 -22.28 10.01 -22.77
C LYS A 316 -23.12 9.07 -23.65
N THR A 317 -23.03 9.24 -24.98
CA THR A 317 -23.77 8.43 -25.96
C THR A 317 -22.90 7.92 -27.12
N ASP A 318 -21.70 8.47 -27.27
CA ASP A 318 -20.70 8.14 -28.27
C ASP A 318 -19.83 6.97 -27.81
N PHE A 319 -20.37 5.76 -27.93
CA PHE A 319 -19.67 4.50 -27.67
C PHE A 319 -19.32 3.77 -28.96
N THR A 320 -18.32 2.89 -28.89
CA THR A 320 -18.08 1.86 -29.92
C THR A 320 -19.35 1.06 -30.20
N GLU A 321 -19.60 0.74 -31.47
CA GLU A 321 -20.79 -0.01 -31.89
C GLU A 321 -20.88 -1.37 -31.16
N ASN A 322 -22.04 -1.67 -30.58
CA ASN A 322 -22.33 -2.89 -29.80
C ASN A 322 -21.46 -3.09 -28.53
N ALA A 323 -20.86 -2.03 -27.98
CA ALA A 323 -20.08 -2.09 -26.74
C ALA A 323 -20.87 -2.69 -25.56
N SER A 324 -20.23 -3.61 -24.83
CA SER A 324 -20.73 -4.18 -23.58
C SER A 324 -20.72 -3.15 -22.43
N ALA A 325 -21.41 -3.44 -21.32
CA ALA A 325 -21.36 -2.61 -20.11
C ALA A 325 -19.93 -2.40 -19.57
N SER A 326 -19.07 -3.43 -19.68
CA SER A 326 -17.64 -3.35 -19.32
C SER A 326 -16.88 -2.37 -20.22
N GLU A 327 -17.13 -2.40 -21.53
CA GLU A 327 -16.50 -1.49 -22.48
C GLU A 327 -17.04 -0.06 -22.37
N MET A 328 -18.32 0.13 -22.07
CA MET A 328 -18.90 1.45 -21.80
C MET A 328 -18.35 2.05 -20.50
N GLN A 329 -18.18 1.25 -19.44
CA GLN A 329 -17.46 1.67 -18.23
C GLN A 329 -16.02 2.09 -18.56
N GLN A 330 -15.25 1.25 -19.26
CA GLN A 330 -13.87 1.54 -19.62
C GLN A 330 -13.72 2.77 -20.53
N GLN A 331 -14.63 2.98 -21.49
CA GLN A 331 -14.64 4.17 -22.35
C GLN A 331 -15.02 5.45 -21.59
N THR A 332 -15.90 5.34 -20.58
CA THR A 332 -16.32 6.48 -19.75
C THR A 332 -15.22 6.88 -18.77
N ILE A 333 -14.74 5.91 -17.98
CA ILE A 333 -13.75 6.14 -16.92
C ILE A 333 -12.38 6.43 -17.54
N GLY A 334 -11.99 5.70 -18.59
CA GLY A 334 -10.74 5.91 -19.33
C GLY A 334 -10.68 7.19 -20.16
N ALA A 335 -11.77 7.97 -20.23
CA ALA A 335 -11.75 9.35 -20.74
C ALA A 335 -11.32 10.36 -19.67
N LEU A 336 -11.54 10.06 -18.38
CA LEU A 336 -11.35 10.97 -17.24
C LEU A 336 -10.16 10.57 -16.35
N ILE A 337 -9.78 9.29 -16.34
CA ILE A 337 -8.72 8.71 -15.51
C ILE A 337 -7.72 7.97 -16.40
N ASP A 338 -6.43 8.09 -16.08
CA ASP A 338 -5.43 7.15 -16.59
C ASP A 338 -5.56 5.80 -15.86
N LEU A 339 -6.29 4.88 -16.48
CA LEU A 339 -6.55 3.53 -15.99
C LEU A 339 -5.29 2.70 -15.77
N GLU A 340 -4.19 2.96 -16.48
CA GLU A 340 -2.93 2.23 -16.26
C GLU A 340 -2.23 2.74 -14.99
N SER A 341 -2.24 4.06 -14.77
CA SER A 341 -1.74 4.66 -13.53
C SER A 341 -2.49 4.17 -12.28
N ALA A 342 -3.84 4.12 -12.35
CA ALA A 342 -4.69 3.71 -11.25
C ALA A 342 -4.51 2.24 -10.86
N VAL A 343 -4.31 1.35 -11.84
CA VAL A 343 -4.00 -0.08 -11.58
C VAL A 343 -2.63 -0.24 -10.92
N ARG A 344 -1.61 0.48 -11.39
CA ARG A 344 -0.23 0.36 -10.89
C ARG A 344 -0.05 0.96 -9.49
N MET A 345 -0.71 2.07 -9.19
CA MET A 345 -0.73 2.65 -7.84
C MET A 345 -1.57 1.83 -6.86
N TYR A 346 -2.74 1.31 -7.28
CA TYR A 346 -3.49 0.34 -6.45
C TYR A 346 -2.63 -0.88 -6.09
N LEU A 347 -1.90 -1.45 -7.07
CA LEU A 347 -0.97 -2.54 -6.81
C LEU A 347 0.11 -2.17 -5.79
N LEU A 348 0.69 -0.97 -5.87
CA LEU A 348 1.68 -0.51 -4.89
C LEU A 348 1.10 -0.45 -3.48
N ASP A 349 0.00 0.28 -3.29
CA ASP A 349 -0.62 0.48 -1.98
C ASP A 349 -1.15 -0.83 -1.37
N GLU A 350 -1.66 -1.74 -2.21
CA GLU A 350 -2.09 -3.09 -1.81
C GLU A 350 -0.90 -3.98 -1.43
N ILE A 351 0.24 -3.92 -2.14
CA ILE A 351 1.46 -4.64 -1.74
C ILE A 351 1.97 -4.12 -0.40
N VAL A 352 2.16 -2.81 -0.26
CA VAL A 352 2.83 -2.26 0.93
C VAL A 352 1.93 -2.20 2.16
N LYS A 353 0.60 -2.29 2.00
CA LYS A 353 -0.42 -2.13 3.06
C LYS A 353 -0.16 -0.88 3.91
N ASN A 354 0.01 0.28 3.26
CA ASN A 354 0.28 1.53 3.96
C ASN A 354 -0.95 1.94 4.77
N LEU A 355 -0.79 2.13 6.09
CA LEU A 355 -1.87 2.58 6.96
C LEU A 355 -2.51 3.89 6.47
N ASP A 356 -1.72 4.76 5.82
CA ASP A 356 -2.19 6.03 5.27
C ASP A 356 -2.51 5.94 3.74
N ALA A 357 -2.93 4.79 3.23
CA ALA A 357 -3.30 4.60 1.80
C ALA A 357 -4.45 5.52 1.31
N GLY A 358 -5.28 6.03 2.22
CA GLY A 358 -6.26 7.08 1.94
C GLY A 358 -5.66 8.48 1.72
N THR A 359 -4.36 8.68 2.01
CA THR A 359 -3.62 9.92 1.74
C THR A 359 -2.62 9.71 0.61
N PHE A 360 -3.16 9.66 -0.61
CA PHE A 360 -2.43 9.40 -1.85
C PHE A 360 -2.33 10.68 -2.68
N ASN A 361 -1.46 10.65 -3.70
CA ASN A 361 -1.20 11.79 -4.57
C ASN A 361 -1.75 11.53 -5.98
N MET A 362 -2.20 12.61 -6.62
CA MET A 362 -2.67 12.58 -8.01
C MET A 362 -2.21 13.83 -8.74
N TYR A 363 -2.20 13.78 -10.07
CA TYR A 363 -2.11 14.98 -10.89
C TYR A 363 -3.03 14.91 -12.10
N VAL A 364 -3.26 16.07 -12.71
CA VAL A 364 -3.87 16.19 -14.04
C VAL A 364 -3.24 17.39 -14.75
N ASP A 365 -3.01 17.27 -16.05
CA ASP A 365 -2.63 18.39 -16.90
C ASP A 365 -3.86 18.82 -17.72
N MET A 366 -4.34 20.04 -17.47
CA MET A 366 -5.50 20.66 -18.13
C MET A 366 -5.09 21.61 -19.26
N SER A 367 -3.80 21.78 -19.54
CA SER A 367 -3.32 22.63 -20.63
C SER A 367 -3.79 22.12 -22.00
N ALA A 368 -3.71 22.96 -23.03
CA ALA A 368 -4.01 22.56 -24.41
C ALA A 368 -3.12 21.42 -24.95
N SER A 369 -2.02 21.09 -24.25
CA SER A 369 -1.13 19.95 -24.50
C SER A 369 -1.31 18.78 -23.53
N GLY A 370 -2.10 18.95 -22.46
CA GLY A 370 -2.37 17.96 -21.44
C GLY A 370 -3.21 16.79 -21.94
N ASN A 371 -3.22 15.70 -21.19
CA ASN A 371 -4.05 14.53 -21.48
C ASN A 371 -5.50 14.66 -20.93
N HIS A 372 -5.76 15.68 -20.10
CA HIS A 372 -7.02 15.97 -19.40
C HIS A 372 -7.52 14.80 -18.54
N LYS A 373 -6.59 13.97 -18.01
CA LYS A 373 -6.89 12.80 -17.19
C LYS A 373 -6.26 12.87 -15.81
N LEU A 374 -7.01 12.39 -14.83
CA LEU A 374 -6.55 12.16 -13.48
C LEU A 374 -5.58 10.96 -13.45
N THR A 375 -4.34 11.21 -13.08
CA THR A 375 -3.26 10.24 -13.03
C THR A 375 -2.84 10.00 -11.58
N PHE A 376 -2.85 8.74 -11.17
CA PHE A 376 -2.42 8.27 -9.85
C PHE A 376 -0.92 8.03 -9.88
N ALA A 377 -0.14 8.78 -9.10
CA ALA A 377 1.33 8.75 -9.15
C ALA A 377 1.94 9.48 -7.94
N ALA A 378 3.25 9.74 -7.98
CA ALA A 378 3.99 10.42 -6.92
C ALA A 378 3.85 9.79 -5.51
N PRO A 379 4.02 8.46 -5.37
CA PRO A 379 3.93 7.76 -4.09
C PRO A 379 4.84 8.38 -3.03
N TRP A 380 4.33 8.48 -1.79
CA TRP A 380 4.98 9.23 -0.70
C TRP A 380 4.53 8.74 0.70
N ASP A 381 5.29 9.06 1.75
CA ASP A 381 5.08 8.73 3.18
C ASP A 381 4.66 7.26 3.48
N PHE A 382 5.66 6.37 3.54
CA PHE A 382 5.50 4.91 3.76
C PHE A 382 6.12 4.40 5.07
N ASP A 383 6.44 5.26 6.03
CA ASP A 383 7.01 4.82 7.31
C ASP A 383 6.03 3.96 8.12
N PHE A 384 4.72 4.02 7.86
CA PHE A 384 3.70 3.17 8.51
C PHE A 384 3.34 1.87 7.73
N ALA A 385 3.94 1.65 6.57
CA ALA A 385 3.70 0.49 5.70
C ALA A 385 4.50 -0.75 6.12
N LEU A 386 4.38 -1.84 5.34
CA LEU A 386 5.23 -3.03 5.38
C LEU A 386 5.38 -3.61 6.81
N GLY A 387 4.24 -3.96 7.40
CA GLY A 387 4.18 -4.60 8.72
C GLY A 387 4.61 -3.72 9.90
N ASN A 388 4.75 -2.39 9.76
CA ASN A 388 5.19 -1.54 10.88
C ASN A 388 4.10 -1.30 11.93
N THR A 389 2.82 -1.21 11.52
CA THR A 389 1.72 -0.75 12.39
C THR A 389 0.78 -1.87 12.86
N GLN A 390 0.17 -1.70 14.03
CA GLN A 390 -0.71 -2.68 14.69
C GLN A 390 -2.21 -2.47 14.41
N TYR A 391 -2.56 -1.61 13.45
CA TYR A 391 -3.93 -1.25 13.12
C TYR A 391 -4.47 -2.01 11.91
N ASP A 392 -5.80 -2.09 11.81
CA ASP A 392 -6.50 -2.90 10.80
C ASP A 392 -5.87 -4.31 10.68
N THR A 393 -5.35 -4.66 9.50
CA THR A 393 -4.52 -5.85 9.27
C THR A 393 -3.10 -5.51 8.79
N THR A 394 -2.62 -4.27 8.97
CA THR A 394 -1.36 -3.80 8.34
C THR A 394 -0.11 -4.52 8.83
N TYR A 395 -0.14 -5.09 10.05
CA TYR A 395 0.90 -5.98 10.57
C TYR A 395 0.97 -7.34 9.84
N SER A 396 -0.13 -7.80 9.25
CA SER A 396 -0.23 -9.10 8.58
C SER A 396 0.08 -9.00 7.07
N PRO A 397 0.85 -9.93 6.50
CA PRO A 397 1.04 -10.04 5.05
C PRO A 397 -0.23 -10.55 4.32
N GLU A 398 -1.24 -11.02 5.03
CA GLU A 398 -2.45 -11.60 4.45
C GLU A 398 -3.61 -10.59 4.37
N GLY A 399 -4.64 -10.91 3.57
CA GLY A 399 -5.85 -10.11 3.40
C GLY A 399 -5.71 -8.93 2.41
N LEU A 400 -6.79 -8.61 1.70
CA LEU A 400 -6.86 -7.40 0.86
C LEU A 400 -7.07 -6.15 1.74
N TYR A 401 -6.57 -5.01 1.29
CA TYR A 401 -6.44 -3.81 2.14
C TYR A 401 -6.72 -2.50 1.43
N ALA A 402 -6.04 -2.16 0.34
CA ALA A 402 -6.07 -0.80 -0.22
C ALA A 402 -7.43 -0.43 -0.85
N ALA A 403 -8.25 -1.43 -1.18
CA ALA A 403 -9.62 -1.29 -1.66
C ALA A 403 -10.69 -1.78 -0.66
N ASN A 404 -10.36 -1.80 0.64
CA ASN A 404 -11.26 -2.10 1.75
C ASN A 404 -11.40 -0.90 2.70
N PHE A 405 -12.45 -0.86 3.50
CA PHE A 405 -12.60 0.18 4.53
C PHE A 405 -11.57 0.01 5.68
N SER A 406 -10.99 1.12 6.14
CA SER A 406 -10.15 1.12 7.35
C SER A 406 -11.03 1.15 8.61
N TYR A 407 -10.87 0.15 9.47
CA TYR A 407 -11.59 0.00 10.74
C TYR A 407 -11.02 0.91 11.85
N SER A 408 -9.80 1.44 11.66
CA SER A 408 -9.10 2.27 12.65
C SER A 408 -9.71 3.66 12.87
N ASP A 409 -10.02 4.39 11.78
CA ASP A 409 -10.60 5.74 11.83
C ASP A 409 -11.49 6.12 10.64
N GLY A 410 -11.60 5.29 9.59
CA GLY A 410 -12.36 5.54 8.37
C GLY A 410 -11.80 6.62 7.43
N VAL A 411 -10.92 7.52 7.90
CA VAL A 411 -10.28 8.57 7.10
C VAL A 411 -9.27 7.97 6.11
N ARG A 412 -8.73 6.80 6.44
CA ARG A 412 -7.68 6.08 5.70
C ARG A 412 -8.14 5.25 4.50
N THR A 413 -9.43 5.25 4.17
CA THR A 413 -9.97 4.49 3.03
C THR A 413 -9.71 5.24 1.71
N ASN A 414 -9.07 4.60 0.73
CA ASN A 414 -9.00 5.13 -0.63
C ASN A 414 -10.26 4.76 -1.43
N SER A 415 -11.21 5.69 -1.53
CA SER A 415 -12.51 5.42 -2.15
C SER A 415 -12.46 5.26 -3.67
N TRP A 416 -11.45 5.78 -4.37
CA TRP A 416 -11.25 5.46 -5.79
C TRP A 416 -10.89 3.98 -5.95
N TYR A 417 -9.99 3.45 -5.12
CA TYR A 417 -9.61 2.04 -5.17
C TYR A 417 -10.79 1.13 -4.82
N VAL A 418 -11.62 1.50 -3.84
CA VAL A 418 -12.90 0.81 -3.52
C VAL A 418 -13.81 0.78 -4.77
N MET A 419 -14.11 1.94 -5.36
CA MET A 419 -15.00 2.01 -6.53
C MET A 419 -14.46 1.23 -7.73
N LEU A 420 -13.20 1.46 -8.09
CA LEU A 420 -12.56 0.83 -9.25
C LEU A 420 -12.51 -0.69 -9.10
N ASN A 421 -12.15 -1.21 -7.92
CA ASN A 421 -12.15 -2.65 -7.66
C ASN A 421 -13.56 -3.26 -7.60
N GLY A 422 -14.63 -2.47 -7.50
CA GLY A 422 -16.00 -2.94 -7.74
C GLY A 422 -16.19 -3.51 -9.16
N ALA A 423 -15.46 -2.99 -10.15
CA ALA A 423 -15.57 -3.41 -11.54
C ALA A 423 -14.66 -4.62 -11.90
N GLY A 424 -15.23 -5.64 -12.54
CA GLY A 424 -14.52 -6.87 -12.92
C GLY A 424 -13.30 -6.63 -13.82
N TRP A 425 -13.44 -5.79 -14.85
CA TRP A 425 -12.36 -5.45 -15.78
C TRP A 425 -11.18 -4.71 -15.12
N PHE A 426 -11.40 -4.04 -14.00
CA PHE A 426 -10.30 -3.43 -13.24
C PHE A 426 -9.50 -4.51 -12.53
N ARG A 427 -10.18 -5.45 -11.85
CA ARG A 427 -9.56 -6.62 -11.21
C ARG A 427 -8.82 -7.51 -12.22
N GLU A 428 -9.30 -7.61 -13.46
CA GLU A 428 -8.59 -8.28 -14.57
C GLU A 428 -7.28 -7.56 -14.94
N ARG A 429 -7.30 -6.22 -15.07
CA ARG A 429 -6.09 -5.42 -15.33
C ARG A 429 -5.07 -5.52 -14.19
N VAL A 430 -5.54 -5.53 -12.94
CA VAL A 430 -4.72 -5.78 -11.73
C VAL A 430 -4.01 -7.14 -11.83
N ARG A 431 -4.74 -8.22 -12.12
CA ARG A 431 -4.15 -9.56 -12.32
C ARG A 431 -3.14 -9.60 -13.47
N ALA A 432 -3.42 -8.91 -14.58
CA ALA A 432 -2.52 -8.87 -15.74
C ALA A 432 -1.18 -8.20 -15.42
N VAL A 433 -1.21 -7.00 -14.82
CA VAL A 433 0.01 -6.29 -14.40
C VAL A 433 0.73 -7.05 -13.27
N TRP A 434 0.00 -7.68 -12.36
CA TRP A 434 0.59 -8.55 -11.33
C TRP A 434 1.39 -9.71 -11.93
N GLN A 435 0.78 -10.47 -12.86
CA GLN A 435 1.43 -11.62 -13.50
C GLN A 435 2.68 -11.22 -14.30
N GLU A 436 2.71 -9.98 -14.81
CA GLU A 436 3.89 -9.41 -15.45
C GLU A 436 4.99 -9.02 -14.44
N LYS A 437 4.64 -8.39 -13.31
CA LYS A 437 5.61 -7.79 -12.37
C LYS A 437 6.03 -8.68 -11.21
N TYR A 438 5.30 -9.74 -10.87
CA TYR A 438 5.56 -10.59 -9.69
C TYR A 438 7.01 -11.04 -9.53
N SER A 439 7.68 -11.46 -10.63
CA SER A 439 9.07 -11.91 -10.59
C SER A 439 10.08 -10.79 -10.28
N ALA A 440 9.81 -9.56 -10.73
CA ALA A 440 10.62 -8.39 -10.41
C ALA A 440 10.38 -7.93 -8.97
N LEU A 441 9.11 -7.89 -8.52
CA LEU A 441 8.72 -7.54 -7.15
C LEU A 441 9.35 -8.49 -6.11
N LEU A 442 9.48 -9.78 -6.46
CA LEU A 442 10.14 -10.77 -5.59
C LEU A 442 11.67 -10.53 -5.50
N ALA A 443 12.32 -10.19 -6.61
CA ALA A 443 13.74 -9.82 -6.62
C ALA A 443 14.01 -8.48 -5.90
N ASP A 444 13.08 -7.54 -5.96
CA ASP A 444 13.09 -6.31 -5.16
C ASP A 444 13.05 -6.60 -3.65
N ALA A 445 12.38 -7.66 -3.21
CA ALA A 445 12.38 -8.08 -1.81
C ALA A 445 13.72 -8.71 -1.34
N ASP A 446 14.54 -9.23 -2.25
CA ASP A 446 15.91 -9.72 -1.93
C ASP A 446 16.90 -8.56 -1.71
N GLU A 447 16.68 -7.41 -2.35
CA GLU A 447 17.52 -6.21 -2.20
C GLU A 447 17.62 -5.73 -0.75
N ILE A 448 16.58 -5.97 0.07
CA ILE A 448 16.51 -5.54 1.47
C ILE A 448 17.69 -6.12 2.28
N LEU A 449 17.91 -7.43 2.18
CA LEU A 449 19.04 -8.08 2.85
C LEU A 449 20.38 -7.67 2.23
N ARG A 450 20.45 -7.51 0.91
CA ARG A 450 21.68 -7.10 0.22
C ARG A 450 22.14 -5.69 0.61
N LEU A 451 21.23 -4.73 0.77
CA LEU A 451 21.54 -3.37 1.22
C LEU A 451 21.88 -3.32 2.71
N SER A 452 21.17 -4.10 3.54
CA SER A 452 21.49 -4.33 4.96
C SER A 452 22.94 -4.79 5.13
N GLU A 453 23.31 -5.89 4.46
CA GLU A 453 24.68 -6.43 4.50
C GLU A 453 25.70 -5.40 3.97
N LYS A 454 25.44 -4.80 2.81
CA LYS A 454 26.36 -3.84 2.16
C LYS A 454 26.73 -2.66 3.07
N TYR A 455 25.75 -2.12 3.80
CA TYR A 455 25.91 -0.90 4.61
C TYR A 455 25.92 -1.16 6.12
N THR A 456 26.26 -2.39 6.54
CA THR A 456 26.30 -2.83 7.95
C THR A 456 27.01 -1.81 8.87
N ASN A 457 28.14 -1.23 8.44
CA ASN A 457 28.95 -0.36 9.28
C ASN A 457 28.33 1.04 9.45
N GLU A 458 27.74 1.56 8.37
CA GLU A 458 27.09 2.86 8.29
C GLU A 458 25.77 2.84 9.08
N PHE A 459 24.98 1.79 8.90
CA PHE A 459 23.81 1.52 9.75
C PHE A 459 24.22 1.38 11.22
N THR A 460 25.25 0.60 11.55
CA THR A 460 25.74 0.48 12.94
C THR A 460 26.07 1.85 13.54
N ARG A 461 26.82 2.71 12.83
CA ARG A 461 27.09 4.10 13.28
C ARG A 461 25.83 4.94 13.46
N ASN A 462 24.81 4.77 12.60
CA ASN A 462 23.54 5.44 12.80
C ASN A 462 22.90 5.01 14.13
N TYR A 463 22.84 3.71 14.45
CA TYR A 463 22.26 3.23 15.71
C TYR A 463 23.12 3.54 16.96
N GLU A 464 24.43 3.73 16.80
CA GLU A 464 25.30 4.26 17.86
C GLU A 464 25.00 5.72 18.24
N LYS A 465 24.44 6.53 17.31
CA LYS A 465 23.96 7.90 17.59
C LYS A 465 22.47 7.95 17.92
N TRP A 466 21.65 7.11 17.29
CA TRP A 466 20.20 7.12 17.37
C TRP A 466 19.66 5.76 17.83
N ASP A 467 19.19 5.67 19.07
CA ASP A 467 18.73 4.41 19.68
C ASP A 467 17.33 3.99 19.16
N LEU A 468 17.28 3.47 17.93
CA LEU A 468 16.04 3.12 17.22
C LEU A 468 15.65 1.63 17.35
N LEU A 469 16.48 0.78 17.96
CA LEU A 469 16.33 -0.68 17.95
C LEU A 469 15.73 -1.22 19.25
N GLY A 470 15.05 -2.37 19.16
CA GLY A 470 14.56 -3.11 20.32
C GLY A 470 13.37 -2.49 21.07
N GLN A 471 12.80 -1.38 20.57
CA GLN A 471 11.69 -0.65 21.18
C GLN A 471 10.70 -0.10 20.14
N LYS A 472 9.47 0.21 20.59
CA LYS A 472 8.53 1.03 19.80
C LYS A 472 8.90 2.50 19.93
N LEU A 473 8.98 3.19 18.79
CA LEU A 473 9.23 4.63 18.70
C LEU A 473 7.91 5.42 18.58
N LEU A 474 6.86 4.78 18.06
CA LEU A 474 5.48 5.26 18.05
C LEU A 474 4.53 4.21 18.65
N PHE A 475 3.52 4.67 19.40
CA PHE A 475 2.60 3.83 20.17
C PHE A 475 1.76 2.85 19.33
N HIS A 476 1.63 3.11 18.03
CA HIS A 476 0.88 2.31 17.07
C HIS A 476 1.73 1.32 16.25
N GLN A 477 3.06 1.25 16.51
CA GLN A 477 3.88 0.21 15.89
C GLN A 477 3.51 -1.17 16.41
N HIS A 478 3.66 -2.21 15.59
CA HIS A 478 3.44 -3.60 15.99
C HIS A 478 4.56 -4.11 16.91
N ASP A 479 4.26 -5.07 17.80
CA ASP A 479 5.23 -5.56 18.80
C ASP A 479 6.48 -6.22 18.19
N SER A 480 6.42 -6.63 16.92
CA SER A 480 7.57 -7.18 16.19
C SER A 480 8.79 -6.24 16.15
N VAL A 481 8.61 -4.92 16.20
CA VAL A 481 9.74 -3.98 16.16
C VAL A 481 10.63 -4.07 17.42
N CYS A 482 10.05 -4.50 18.55
CA CYS A 482 10.80 -4.74 19.78
C CYS A 482 11.79 -5.91 19.67
N ASN A 483 11.64 -6.78 18.65
CA ASN A 483 12.53 -7.93 18.46
C ASN A 483 13.83 -7.58 17.71
N TYR A 484 13.88 -6.47 16.98
CA TYR A 484 15.08 -6.08 16.22
C TYR A 484 16.22 -5.71 17.19
N LYS A 485 17.35 -6.44 17.19
CA LYS A 485 18.54 -6.13 18.02
C LYS A 485 19.70 -5.61 17.19
N THR A 486 19.64 -5.81 15.89
CA THR A 486 20.54 -5.32 14.85
C THR A 486 19.72 -4.81 13.66
N GLN A 487 20.35 -4.09 12.75
CA GLN A 487 19.71 -3.69 11.48
C GLN A 487 19.33 -4.90 10.63
N TYR A 488 20.15 -5.96 10.65
CA TYR A 488 19.88 -7.21 9.94
C TYR A 488 18.60 -7.89 10.42
N ASP A 489 18.29 -7.86 11.72
CA ASP A 489 17.01 -8.42 12.24
C ASP A 489 15.80 -7.68 11.67
N ALA A 490 15.90 -6.35 11.55
CA ALA A 490 14.84 -5.50 10.99
C ALA A 490 14.69 -5.73 9.48
N ALA A 491 15.81 -5.81 8.76
CA ALA A 491 15.86 -6.12 7.33
C ALA A 491 15.33 -7.53 7.02
N LEU A 492 15.65 -8.52 7.85
CA LEU A 492 15.15 -9.90 7.74
C LEU A 492 13.65 -9.99 7.98
N PHE A 493 13.13 -9.30 9.00
CA PHE A 493 11.68 -9.18 9.20
C PHE A 493 11.02 -8.56 7.96
N LEU A 494 11.57 -7.45 7.45
CA LEU A 494 10.99 -6.72 6.31
C LEU A 494 11.02 -7.54 5.01
N SER A 495 12.14 -8.21 4.71
CA SER A 495 12.27 -9.18 3.60
C SER A 495 11.23 -10.28 3.71
N ASN A 496 11.12 -10.92 4.88
CA ASN A 496 10.23 -12.07 5.04
C ASN A 496 8.75 -11.66 4.99
N TRP A 497 8.40 -10.53 5.60
CA TRP A 497 7.05 -9.96 5.52
C TRP A 497 6.66 -9.65 4.07
N LEU A 498 7.55 -8.97 3.31
CA LEU A 498 7.28 -8.63 1.93
C LEU A 498 7.20 -9.88 1.03
N LYS A 499 8.06 -10.89 1.24
CA LYS A 499 7.99 -12.16 0.49
C LYS A 499 6.69 -12.90 0.78
N MET A 500 6.29 -13.05 2.05
CA MET A 500 5.00 -13.64 2.42
C MET A 500 3.82 -12.85 1.83
N ARG A 501 3.90 -11.50 1.82
CA ARG A 501 2.88 -10.63 1.23
C ARG A 501 2.75 -10.84 -0.28
N LEU A 502 3.89 -10.89 -0.98
CA LEU A 502 3.93 -11.13 -2.42
C LEU A 502 3.45 -12.55 -2.75
N GLU A 503 3.87 -13.58 -2.01
CA GLU A 503 3.39 -14.96 -2.19
C GLU A 503 1.88 -15.08 -1.95
N TRP A 504 1.34 -14.41 -0.90
CA TRP A 504 -0.09 -14.39 -0.61
C TRP A 504 -0.90 -13.72 -1.73
N LEU A 505 -0.50 -12.51 -2.14
CA LEU A 505 -1.10 -11.80 -3.29
C LEU A 505 -0.98 -12.62 -4.59
N ASN A 506 0.10 -13.38 -4.74
CA ASN A 506 0.26 -14.29 -5.87
C ASN A 506 -0.77 -15.43 -5.82
N THR A 507 -1.14 -15.97 -4.65
CA THR A 507 -2.21 -16.98 -4.57
C THR A 507 -3.59 -16.44 -4.94
N GLU A 508 -3.84 -15.14 -4.77
CA GLU A 508 -5.08 -14.47 -5.18
C GLU A 508 -5.11 -14.08 -6.67
N TRP A 509 -3.96 -13.69 -7.24
CA TRP A 509 -3.90 -13.05 -8.56
C TRP A 509 -3.19 -13.88 -9.65
N SER A 510 -2.48 -14.96 -9.32
CA SER A 510 -1.81 -15.84 -10.30
C SER A 510 -2.65 -17.01 -10.80
N LYS A 511 -3.87 -17.22 -10.28
CA LYS A 511 -4.80 -18.21 -10.85
C LYS A 511 -5.12 -17.81 -12.30
N SER A 512 -4.59 -18.58 -13.24
CA SER A 512 -4.55 -18.25 -14.66
C SER A 512 -5.94 -18.07 -15.26
N ILE A 513 -6.02 -17.20 -16.28
CA ILE A 513 -7.25 -16.94 -17.04
C ILE A 513 -7.70 -18.18 -17.84
N ASP A 514 -6.79 -19.11 -18.13
CA ASP A 514 -6.98 -20.19 -19.10
C ASP A 514 -7.65 -21.47 -18.56
N THR A 515 -7.79 -21.61 -17.23
CA THR A 515 -8.52 -22.75 -16.60
C THR A 515 -9.36 -22.36 -15.39
N GLN A 516 -9.99 -21.18 -15.38
CA GLN A 516 -11.10 -20.97 -14.44
C GLN A 516 -12.33 -21.75 -14.91
N GLN A 517 -12.55 -22.92 -14.30
CA GLN A 517 -13.90 -23.42 -14.13
C GLN A 517 -14.66 -22.35 -13.32
N LYS A 518 -15.53 -21.61 -14.00
CA LYS A 518 -16.27 -20.47 -13.42
C LYS A 518 -16.92 -20.93 -12.12
N ILE A 519 -16.61 -20.24 -11.02
CA ILE A 519 -17.07 -20.63 -9.70
C ILE A 519 -18.59 -20.49 -9.66
N ASP A 520 -19.28 -21.61 -9.56
CA ASP A 520 -20.71 -21.62 -9.35
C ASP A 520 -20.99 -21.23 -7.90
N PHE A 521 -21.12 -19.93 -7.66
CA PHE A 521 -21.52 -19.39 -6.36
C PHE A 521 -22.87 -19.93 -5.88
N THR A 522 -23.69 -20.54 -6.75
CA THR A 522 -24.96 -21.18 -6.36
C THR A 522 -24.77 -22.61 -5.84
N ASN A 523 -23.60 -23.21 -6.05
CA ASN A 523 -23.26 -24.58 -5.65
C ASN A 523 -21.77 -24.69 -5.27
N LEU A 524 -21.39 -24.14 -4.12
CA LEU A 524 -20.02 -24.12 -3.61
C LEU A 524 -19.67 -25.43 -2.89
N ASP A 525 -18.57 -26.07 -3.29
CA ASP A 525 -17.97 -27.22 -2.62
C ASP A 525 -16.64 -26.81 -1.94
N PHE A 526 -16.58 -26.83 -0.62
CA PHE A 526 -15.43 -26.43 0.19
C PHE A 526 -14.40 -27.55 0.40
N THR A 527 -14.56 -28.70 -0.25
CA THR A 527 -13.45 -29.66 -0.44
C THR A 527 -12.47 -29.19 -1.53
N GLU A 528 -12.92 -28.33 -2.45
CA GLU A 528 -12.09 -27.78 -3.52
C GLU A 528 -11.37 -26.47 -3.09
N LYS A 529 -10.16 -26.23 -3.63
CA LYS A 529 -9.40 -25.00 -3.34
C LYS A 529 -9.90 -23.80 -4.16
N HIS A 530 -10.98 -23.20 -3.66
CA HIS A 530 -11.43 -21.86 -4.04
C HIS A 530 -10.31 -20.80 -3.97
N PRO A 531 -10.41 -19.66 -4.67
CA PRO A 531 -9.63 -18.46 -4.35
C PRO A 531 -10.11 -17.91 -2.99
N SER A 532 -9.30 -17.10 -2.30
CA SER A 532 -9.79 -16.36 -1.11
C SER A 532 -10.82 -15.27 -1.48
N GLY A 533 -11.12 -15.15 -2.78
CA GLY A 533 -12.38 -14.65 -3.32
C GLY A 533 -13.65 -15.25 -2.69
N THR A 534 -13.78 -16.57 -2.57
CA THR A 534 -15.08 -17.20 -2.21
C THR A 534 -15.45 -17.07 -0.74
N LEU A 535 -14.47 -17.27 0.16
CA LEU A 535 -14.58 -16.98 1.59
C LEU A 535 -14.09 -15.56 1.82
N GLY A 536 -15.01 -14.62 2.02
CA GLY A 536 -14.70 -13.18 1.99
C GLY A 536 -13.84 -12.70 3.15
N MET A 537 -14.28 -13.06 4.35
CA MET A 537 -13.64 -12.77 5.63
C MET A 537 -13.87 -13.97 6.55
N TYR A 538 -12.97 -14.13 7.50
CA TYR A 538 -13.22 -14.82 8.75
C TYR A 538 -12.55 -14.02 9.87
N HIS A 539 -13.14 -14.06 11.06
CA HIS A 539 -12.75 -13.22 12.19
C HIS A 539 -12.82 -14.04 13.47
N CYS A 540 -11.97 -13.70 14.45
CA CYS A 540 -11.88 -14.43 15.72
C CYS A 540 -11.60 -15.95 15.57
N CYS A 541 -11.16 -16.39 14.39
CA CYS A 541 -10.81 -17.77 14.06
C CYS A 541 -9.73 -17.84 12.96
N GLU A 542 -9.11 -19.00 12.81
CA GLU A 542 -8.20 -19.34 11.69
C GLU A 542 -8.84 -20.39 10.78
N GLY A 543 -8.62 -20.27 9.47
CA GLY A 543 -9.25 -21.11 8.46
C GLY A 543 -8.27 -22.04 7.74
N VAL A 544 -8.57 -23.33 7.65
CA VAL A 544 -7.72 -24.36 7.03
C VAL A 544 -8.53 -25.25 6.08
N LEU A 545 -8.04 -25.43 4.85
CA LEU A 545 -8.61 -26.39 3.89
C LEU A 545 -8.17 -27.83 4.24
N THR A 546 -9.12 -28.78 4.23
CA THR A 546 -8.87 -30.21 4.43
C THR A 546 -9.57 -31.06 3.36
N GLU A 547 -9.25 -32.35 3.27
CA GLU A 547 -9.88 -33.29 2.33
C GLU A 547 -11.41 -33.46 2.53
N GLU A 548 -11.95 -33.13 3.71
CA GLU A 548 -13.38 -33.27 4.01
C GLU A 548 -14.19 -31.97 3.91
N GLY A 549 -13.51 -30.83 3.72
CA GLY A 549 -14.07 -29.48 3.74
C GLY A 549 -13.12 -28.46 4.40
N TYR A 550 -13.55 -27.22 4.53
CA TYR A 550 -12.79 -26.13 5.16
C TYR A 550 -13.15 -26.03 6.65
N ILE A 551 -12.15 -26.06 7.54
CA ILE A 551 -12.35 -25.97 8.99
C ILE A 551 -11.91 -24.61 9.52
N PHE A 552 -12.75 -24.01 10.36
CA PHE A 552 -12.47 -22.80 11.12
C PHE A 552 -12.23 -23.18 12.58
N THR A 553 -11.16 -22.66 13.19
CA THR A 553 -10.80 -22.90 14.59
C THR A 553 -10.76 -21.58 15.35
N VAL A 554 -11.54 -21.45 16.43
CA VAL A 554 -11.65 -20.21 17.22
C VAL A 554 -10.30 -19.83 17.82
N THR A 555 -9.85 -18.60 17.55
CA THR A 555 -8.64 -17.99 18.14
C THR A 555 -8.99 -16.96 19.22
N ASP A 556 -10.16 -16.33 19.13
CA ASP A 556 -10.74 -15.43 20.14
C ASP A 556 -12.25 -15.74 20.26
N PRO A 557 -12.82 -15.95 21.45
CA PRO A 557 -14.23 -16.32 21.59
C PRO A 557 -15.22 -15.16 21.41
N THR A 558 -14.77 -13.94 21.06
CA THR A 558 -15.59 -12.72 21.09
C THR A 558 -16.62 -12.61 19.95
N ASP A 559 -16.23 -12.88 18.69
CA ASP A 559 -17.13 -12.84 17.52
C ASP A 559 -16.67 -13.81 16.39
N PRO A 560 -16.66 -15.14 16.62
CA PRO A 560 -16.14 -16.10 15.64
C PRO A 560 -17.12 -16.34 14.47
N TYR A 561 -16.78 -15.82 13.29
CA TYR A 561 -17.58 -15.96 12.07
C TYR A 561 -16.74 -16.17 10.82
N PHE A 562 -17.38 -16.64 9.74
CA PHE A 562 -16.89 -16.53 8.37
C PHE A 562 -17.99 -16.05 7.41
N ALA A 563 -17.63 -15.52 6.25
CA ALA A 563 -18.56 -14.95 5.28
C ALA A 563 -18.38 -15.52 3.88
N ILE A 564 -19.49 -15.86 3.21
CA ILE A 564 -19.53 -16.23 1.79
C ILE A 564 -19.93 -15.00 0.98
N LEU A 565 -19.08 -14.57 0.03
CA LEU A 565 -19.27 -13.34 -0.73
C LEU A 565 -19.85 -13.59 -2.13
N TYR A 566 -21.17 -13.72 -2.19
CA TYR A 566 -21.95 -13.70 -3.42
C TYR A 566 -21.73 -12.42 -4.25
N SER A 567 -21.34 -11.32 -3.61
CA SER A 567 -20.92 -10.07 -4.26
C SER A 567 -19.71 -10.22 -5.20
N ARG A 568 -18.88 -11.25 -5.02
CA ARG A 568 -17.69 -11.56 -5.84
C ARG A 568 -17.99 -12.53 -7.01
N SER A 569 -19.25 -12.94 -7.20
CA SER A 569 -19.72 -13.65 -8.40
C SER A 569 -19.62 -12.76 -9.65
N ASP A 570 -19.28 -13.36 -10.80
CA ASP A 570 -19.31 -12.65 -12.10
C ASP A 570 -20.74 -12.34 -12.58
N GLU A 571 -21.74 -13.06 -12.05
CA GLU A 571 -23.16 -12.87 -12.33
C GLU A 571 -23.90 -12.36 -11.09
N MET A 572 -24.82 -11.41 -11.28
CA MET A 572 -25.63 -10.86 -10.19
C MET A 572 -26.68 -11.88 -9.75
N LEU A 573 -26.47 -12.52 -8.61
CA LEU A 573 -27.42 -13.42 -7.98
C LEU A 573 -28.49 -12.61 -7.24
N SER A 574 -29.78 -12.92 -7.43
CA SER A 574 -30.89 -12.27 -6.74
C SER A 574 -31.61 -13.18 -5.76
N ALA A 575 -31.91 -12.66 -4.57
CA ALA A 575 -32.74 -13.30 -3.56
C ALA A 575 -34.18 -13.56 -4.07
N ASP A 576 -34.63 -12.77 -5.05
CA ASP A 576 -35.92 -12.97 -5.74
C ASP A 576 -35.98 -14.27 -6.56
N GLU A 577 -34.81 -14.84 -6.92
CA GLU A 577 -34.70 -16.13 -7.63
C GLU A 577 -34.26 -17.25 -6.69
N TYR A 578 -33.32 -16.97 -5.79
CA TYR A 578 -32.70 -17.94 -4.88
C TYR A 578 -33.36 -17.90 -3.51
N ARG A 579 -34.54 -18.54 -3.45
CA ARG A 579 -35.40 -18.61 -2.26
C ARG A 579 -34.82 -19.42 -1.10
N TYR A 580 -33.97 -20.41 -1.37
CA TYR A 580 -33.44 -21.30 -0.33
C TYR A 580 -31.92 -21.22 -0.22
N PHE A 581 -31.41 -21.31 1.01
CA PHE A 581 -29.99 -21.49 1.28
C PHE A 581 -29.76 -22.83 1.96
N GLU A 582 -28.78 -23.60 1.50
CA GLU A 582 -28.39 -24.88 2.08
C GLU A 582 -26.93 -24.86 2.50
N ILE A 583 -26.61 -25.40 3.67
CA ILE A 583 -25.25 -25.55 4.18
C ILE A 583 -25.02 -26.97 4.69
N THR A 584 -23.90 -27.59 4.28
CA THR A 584 -23.43 -28.88 4.82
C THR A 584 -22.21 -28.63 5.70
N TYR A 585 -22.28 -29.07 6.96
CA TYR A 585 -21.28 -28.78 7.99
C TYR A 585 -21.07 -29.97 8.95
N LYS A 586 -19.99 -29.92 9.73
CA LYS A 586 -19.66 -30.86 10.82
C LYS A 586 -19.06 -30.08 11.98
N VAL A 587 -19.34 -30.50 13.21
CA VAL A 587 -18.81 -29.91 14.44
C VAL A 587 -18.08 -30.98 15.25
N PRO A 588 -16.77 -30.84 15.53
CA PRO A 588 -16.00 -31.86 16.23
C PRO A 588 -16.54 -32.13 17.64
N ALA A 589 -16.57 -33.41 18.04
CA ALA A 589 -17.15 -33.83 19.32
C ALA A 589 -16.27 -33.48 20.53
N GLU A 590 -15.00 -33.15 20.29
CA GLU A 590 -14.01 -32.64 21.23
C GLU A 590 -14.22 -31.16 21.61
N ASN A 591 -15.05 -30.41 20.89
CA ASN A 591 -15.41 -29.03 21.20
C ASN A 591 -15.95 -28.87 22.65
N SER A 592 -15.84 -27.66 23.19
CA SER A 592 -16.12 -27.33 24.60
C SER A 592 -17.58 -27.57 25.02
N LEU A 593 -18.54 -27.31 24.14
CA LEU A 593 -19.96 -27.59 24.35
C LEU A 593 -20.39 -28.88 23.62
N LYS A 594 -21.63 -29.32 23.86
CA LYS A 594 -22.23 -30.50 23.21
C LYS A 594 -23.43 -30.19 22.31
N GLU A 595 -23.94 -28.97 22.42
CA GLU A 595 -24.86 -28.32 21.48
C GLU A 595 -24.41 -26.87 21.35
N TYR A 596 -24.46 -26.33 20.14
CA TYR A 596 -24.12 -24.95 19.81
C TYR A 596 -25.32 -24.27 19.15
N THR A 597 -25.33 -22.93 19.18
CA THR A 597 -26.25 -22.10 18.38
C THR A 597 -25.42 -21.28 17.40
N ALA A 598 -25.84 -21.24 16.13
CA ALA A 598 -25.30 -20.34 15.12
C ALA A 598 -26.28 -19.21 14.80
N GLU A 599 -25.76 -18.09 14.28
CA GLU A 599 -26.54 -17.01 13.68
C GLU A 599 -26.05 -16.71 12.26
N LEU A 600 -26.96 -16.78 11.28
CA LEU A 600 -26.69 -16.50 9.88
C LEU A 600 -27.24 -15.12 9.54
N PHE A 601 -26.35 -14.17 9.26
CA PHE A 601 -26.70 -12.84 8.80
C PHE A 601 -26.88 -12.83 7.29
N LEU A 602 -28.06 -12.39 6.84
CA LEU A 602 -28.52 -12.51 5.46
C LEU A 602 -28.49 -11.12 4.80
N VAL A 603 -27.54 -10.92 3.88
CA VAL A 603 -27.17 -9.60 3.36
C VAL A 603 -27.57 -9.51 1.89
N ALA A 604 -28.82 -9.09 1.64
CA ALA A 604 -29.40 -8.90 0.31
C ALA A 604 -30.19 -7.58 0.18
N GLY A 605 -30.29 -7.08 -1.05
CA GLY A 605 -31.05 -5.88 -1.41
C GLY A 605 -30.49 -4.62 -0.78
N GLU A 606 -31.34 -3.85 -0.08
CA GLU A 606 -30.94 -2.71 0.74
C GLU A 606 -30.16 -3.12 2.02
N THR A 607 -30.10 -4.43 2.33
CA THR A 607 -29.25 -4.95 3.41
C THR A 607 -27.83 -5.13 2.88
N THR A 608 -26.96 -4.15 3.14
CA THR A 608 -25.57 -4.15 2.64
C THR A 608 -24.51 -4.52 3.68
N VAL A 609 -24.92 -4.77 4.93
CA VAL A 609 -24.04 -5.25 6.01
C VAL A 609 -24.80 -6.22 6.93
N PRO A 610 -24.12 -7.13 7.66
CA PRO A 610 -24.71 -7.91 8.75
C PRO A 610 -25.49 -7.01 9.72
N THR A 611 -26.79 -7.24 9.86
CA THR A 611 -27.71 -6.35 10.57
C THR A 611 -28.53 -7.14 11.60
N ALA A 612 -28.57 -6.69 12.85
CA ALA A 612 -29.36 -7.31 13.91
C ALA A 612 -30.85 -7.41 13.52
N GLY A 613 -31.43 -8.62 13.62
CA GLY A 613 -32.80 -8.88 13.21
C GLY A 613 -32.99 -9.16 11.70
N LYS A 614 -31.93 -9.11 10.90
CA LYS A 614 -31.89 -9.63 9.51
C LYS A 614 -31.06 -10.92 9.46
N SER A 615 -31.42 -11.86 10.33
CA SER A 615 -30.64 -13.05 10.63
C SER A 615 -31.53 -14.25 10.95
N PHE A 616 -30.97 -15.45 10.80
CA PHE A 616 -31.62 -16.72 11.13
C PHE A 616 -30.76 -17.49 12.13
N ARG A 617 -31.36 -18.02 13.22
CA ARG A 617 -30.64 -18.79 14.24
C ARG A 617 -31.08 -20.26 14.25
N PHE A 618 -30.13 -21.17 14.44
CA PHE A 618 -30.39 -22.61 14.59
C PHE A 618 -29.39 -23.27 15.56
N THR A 619 -29.75 -24.45 16.08
CA THR A 619 -28.87 -25.25 16.95
C THR A 619 -28.41 -26.53 16.28
N TYR A 620 -27.29 -27.07 16.75
CA TYR A 620 -26.75 -28.36 16.33
C TYR A 620 -25.86 -29.00 17.40
N PRO A 621 -25.77 -30.34 17.44
CA PRO A 621 -24.87 -31.04 18.34
C PRO A 621 -23.41 -30.90 17.90
N ALA A 622 -22.50 -31.12 18.85
CA ALA A 622 -21.09 -31.42 18.58
C ALA A 622 -20.90 -32.95 18.62
N ASP A 623 -21.19 -33.62 17.50
CA ASP A 623 -21.22 -35.08 17.37
C ASP A 623 -20.16 -35.65 16.41
N ASN A 624 -19.40 -34.79 15.71
CA ASN A 624 -18.44 -35.13 14.66
C ASN A 624 -19.05 -35.81 13.42
N GLU A 625 -20.36 -35.66 13.17
CA GLU A 625 -21.02 -36.13 11.95
C GLU A 625 -21.32 -34.96 10.98
N PHE A 626 -21.39 -35.26 9.68
CA PHE A 626 -21.79 -34.24 8.69
C PHE A 626 -23.30 -34.13 8.58
N GLN A 627 -23.81 -32.93 8.83
CA GLN A 627 -25.22 -32.56 8.75
C GLN A 627 -25.44 -31.58 7.59
N SER A 628 -26.66 -31.52 7.06
CA SER A 628 -27.06 -30.55 6.02
C SER A 628 -28.35 -29.87 6.43
N MET A 629 -28.37 -28.54 6.39
CA MET A 629 -29.53 -27.72 6.73
C MET A 629 -29.98 -26.93 5.50
N ILE A 630 -31.28 -26.96 5.21
CA ILE A 630 -31.93 -26.15 4.17
C ILE A 630 -32.82 -25.11 4.87
N LEU A 631 -32.60 -23.84 4.56
CA LEU A 631 -33.39 -22.70 5.02
C LEU A 631 -34.28 -22.21 3.87
N ASP A 632 -35.58 -22.06 4.14
CA ASP A 632 -36.45 -21.23 3.32
C ASP A 632 -36.23 -19.77 3.73
N LEU A 633 -35.83 -18.92 2.79
CA LEU A 633 -35.62 -17.48 3.02
C LEU A 633 -36.76 -16.65 2.43
N GLY A 634 -37.65 -17.24 1.63
CA GLY A 634 -38.73 -16.55 0.92
C GLY A 634 -39.89 -16.04 1.80
N PHE A 635 -39.86 -16.30 3.11
CA PHE A 635 -40.76 -15.67 4.09
C PHE A 635 -40.16 -14.44 4.77
N LEU A 636 -38.92 -14.07 4.46
CA LEU A 636 -38.22 -12.93 5.04
C LEU A 636 -38.42 -11.70 4.16
N ASP A 637 -39.18 -10.71 4.63
CA ASP A 637 -39.49 -9.47 3.89
C ASP A 637 -38.23 -8.71 3.39
N PHE A 638 -37.06 -8.96 4.00
CA PHE A 638 -35.76 -8.35 3.66
C PHE A 638 -34.88 -9.21 2.73
N TRP A 639 -35.31 -10.41 2.32
CA TRP A 639 -34.58 -11.27 1.37
C TRP A 639 -35.11 -11.05 -0.05
N HIS A 640 -34.70 -9.93 -0.67
CA HIS A 640 -35.08 -9.52 -2.02
C HIS A 640 -33.93 -8.78 -2.71
N GLY A 641 -33.91 -8.74 -4.04
CA GLY A 641 -32.84 -8.11 -4.83
C GLY A 641 -31.47 -8.78 -4.71
N LYS A 642 -30.41 -8.08 -5.14
CA LYS A 642 -29.03 -8.63 -5.19
C LYS A 642 -28.59 -9.23 -3.84
N ILE A 643 -28.08 -10.46 -3.88
CA ILE A 643 -27.40 -11.09 -2.74
C ILE A 643 -25.95 -10.59 -2.70
N HIS A 644 -25.51 -10.06 -1.56
CA HIS A 644 -24.15 -9.58 -1.36
C HIS A 644 -23.31 -10.57 -0.53
N MET A 645 -23.86 -11.04 0.59
CA MET A 645 -23.15 -11.89 1.55
C MET A 645 -24.13 -12.79 2.32
N ILE A 646 -23.65 -13.96 2.74
CA ILE A 646 -24.17 -14.63 3.95
C ILE A 646 -23.00 -14.74 4.93
N ARG A 647 -23.13 -14.16 6.12
CA ARG A 647 -22.17 -14.30 7.24
C ARG A 647 -22.69 -15.37 8.19
N ILE A 648 -21.83 -16.30 8.57
CA ILE A 648 -22.11 -17.48 9.40
C ILE A 648 -21.35 -17.30 10.71
N ASP A 649 -22.06 -16.90 11.76
CA ASP A 649 -21.57 -16.82 13.13
C ASP A 649 -21.79 -18.21 13.71
N PHE A 650 -20.81 -19.07 13.55
CA PHE A 650 -20.98 -20.49 13.86
C PHE A 650 -21.12 -20.74 15.37
N PHE A 651 -20.67 -19.84 16.24
CA PHE A 651 -20.88 -19.96 17.68
C PHE A 651 -21.38 -18.66 18.34
N CYS A 652 -22.61 -18.68 18.87
CA CYS A 652 -23.09 -17.67 19.82
C CYS A 652 -22.35 -17.71 21.18
N GLU A 653 -21.78 -18.86 21.54
CA GLU A 653 -20.93 -19.08 22.73
C GLU A 653 -19.85 -20.11 22.37
N SER A 654 -18.57 -19.86 22.66
CA SER A 654 -17.45 -20.77 22.34
C SER A 654 -16.23 -20.60 23.26
N ALA A 655 -15.26 -21.50 23.11
CA ALA A 655 -13.92 -21.38 23.66
C ALA A 655 -12.85 -21.38 22.54
N VAL A 656 -11.67 -20.84 22.84
CA VAL A 656 -10.50 -20.94 21.95
C VAL A 656 -10.19 -22.43 21.68
N ASN A 657 -9.89 -22.74 20.41
CA ASN A 657 -9.75 -24.06 19.81
C ASN A 657 -11.06 -24.83 19.49
N ASP A 658 -12.25 -24.28 19.74
CA ASP A 658 -13.49 -24.89 19.21
C ASP A 658 -13.50 -24.83 17.67
N GLY A 659 -13.90 -25.93 17.01
CA GLY A 659 -13.85 -26.06 15.55
C GLY A 659 -15.24 -26.08 14.88
N PHE A 660 -15.36 -25.50 13.68
CA PHE A 660 -16.52 -25.65 12.80
C PHE A 660 -16.05 -25.95 11.38
N GLN A 661 -16.55 -27.04 10.78
CA GLN A 661 -16.14 -27.46 9.43
C GLN A 661 -17.29 -27.33 8.43
N ILE A 662 -17.09 -26.59 7.34
CA ILE A 662 -18.04 -26.50 6.22
C ILE A 662 -17.56 -27.38 5.04
N ARG A 663 -18.50 -28.11 4.42
CA ARG A 663 -18.27 -28.90 3.21
C ARG A 663 -18.92 -28.30 1.97
N SER A 664 -20.10 -27.72 2.08
CA SER A 664 -20.76 -27.08 0.93
C SER A 664 -21.74 -25.99 1.35
N ALA A 665 -21.98 -25.05 0.44
CA ALA A 665 -23.04 -24.04 0.55
C ALA A 665 -23.74 -23.86 -0.80
N ARG A 666 -25.07 -23.88 -0.82
CA ARG A 666 -25.86 -23.80 -2.05
C ARG A 666 -26.97 -22.76 -1.96
N LEU A 667 -27.20 -22.05 -3.04
CA LEU A 667 -28.38 -21.22 -3.25
C LEU A 667 -29.32 -21.97 -4.19
N LEU A 668 -30.51 -22.33 -3.73
CA LEU A 668 -31.49 -23.09 -4.50
C LEU A 668 -32.68 -22.20 -4.87
N LYS A 669 -33.15 -22.34 -6.11
CA LYS A 669 -34.38 -21.69 -6.57
C LYS A 669 -35.61 -22.47 -6.11
N GLU A 670 -36.76 -21.82 -6.06
CA GLU A 670 -38.03 -22.53 -5.90
C GLU A 670 -38.32 -23.34 -7.17
N THR A 671 -38.15 -24.66 -7.09
CA THR A 671 -38.42 -25.57 -8.21
C THR A 671 -39.91 -25.68 -8.48
N SER A 672 -40.34 -25.25 -9.67
CA SER A 672 -41.70 -25.33 -10.21
C SER A 672 -42.20 -26.75 -10.46
#